data_AF-A0A3M0NR83-F1
#
_entry.id   AF-A0A3M0NR83-F1
#
_cell.length_a   1.000
_cell.length_b   1.000
_cell.length_c   1.000
_cell.angle_alpha   90.00
_cell.angle_beta   90.00
_cell.angle_gamma   90.00
#
_symmetry.space_group_name_H-M   'P 1'
#
loop_
_entity.id
_entity.type
_entity.pdbx_description
1 polymer ?
#
loop_
_entity_poly.entity_id
_entity_poly.type
_entity_poly.pdbx_seq_one_letter_code
_entity_poly.pdbx_strand_id
1 'polypeptide(L)'
;MKNSTITLSQAYIDRVKQNITPHWGELGWVTYKRTYARWLPEKNRSENWDETVKRVVEGNINLDPRLKDSPSDKLFNELTTEAQELFKMIYGLAATPSGRNLWVSGTDYQKRNGDSLNNCWFIAIRPQAYGASHILPDYLKKEQVAVSMPFSFLFDQLMKGGGVGFSVTQDNIKKILQVDNNIDLTIIIDQDSDSYTDTIKLGAIDKKKWSKQNSTPNDCIYFEVPDTREGWVLANARLIDMHFNQTNPEHKTKLVIDISNIRPYGTKINGFGGTASGPMPLVEMLFDINKIINTCSNRKISSVDATDICNLIGKTVVAGNVRRSAELALGSNTDQAFITMKQDQDKLYHHRWASNNSVAIDAAFTNYEPIANGIKENGEPGIVNLDLSQNYGRIIDGYQKDVDGAVEGTNPCGEISLANGEPCNLFEVFPYIAEQQNWNLKDVFRLATRYTKRVTFSTYDWAISREIIYKNRRIGVSMSGIQDWLLNDLGHRVVTGFKEESDHETGAKIQVPIYDPKGIEMVSNAYQAVVDADNEYSQALGCNPSIKHTTVKPSGTVAKLAGASEGMHFHYAGYLIQRIRFQASDPLLKALAECGYYSEPDVYTPNTVCVEFPLRAAHADSENFASAGTVSIAEQFATQAFLQTYWSDNAVSCTITFQNDEGKQITSLFNQYRHIIKSTSLLPYYGGSLKQAPKEPIDKETYKKRKASIIADVATVFAKQNNDQKNLELIDQTDCESGSCPVK
;
A
#
# COMPACT_ATOMS: atom_id res chain seq x y z
N MET A 1 32.15 15.00 21.91
CA MET A 1 30.92 14.20 22.02
C MET A 1 31.08 12.99 21.12
N LYS A 2 30.96 11.75 21.63
CA LYS A 2 31.01 10.54 20.78
C LYS A 2 29.85 10.62 19.80
N ASN A 3 30.12 10.39 18.51
CA ASN A 3 29.08 10.34 17.49
C ASN A 3 28.18 9.12 17.77
N SER A 4 26.93 9.35 18.17
CA SER A 4 25.97 8.27 18.48
C SER A 4 25.22 7.76 17.25
N THR A 5 25.47 8.33 16.07
CA THR A 5 24.84 7.94 14.82
C THR A 5 25.68 6.91 14.07
N ILE A 6 25.07 5.78 13.72
CA ILE A 6 25.67 4.74 12.89
C ILE A 6 25.71 5.22 11.45
N THR A 7 26.90 5.15 10.82
CA THR A 7 27.09 5.44 9.40
C THR A 7 28.02 4.41 8.74
N LEU A 8 27.80 4.13 7.47
CA LEU A 8 28.61 3.24 6.64
C LEU A 8 29.74 4.03 5.97
N SER A 9 30.98 3.56 6.10
CA SER A 9 32.12 4.19 5.45
C SER A 9 32.06 4.00 3.94
N GLN A 10 32.57 4.99 3.18
CA GLN A 10 32.64 4.88 1.72
C GLN A 10 33.50 3.67 1.29
N ALA A 11 34.60 3.41 2.01
CA ALA A 11 35.45 2.26 1.76
C ALA A 11 34.70 0.91 1.90
N TYR A 12 33.75 0.79 2.84
CA TYR A 12 32.90 -0.38 2.94
C TYR A 12 31.99 -0.52 1.72
N ILE A 13 31.32 0.57 1.34
CA ILE A 13 30.39 0.61 0.21
C ILE A 13 31.11 0.25 -1.09
N ASP A 14 32.28 0.84 -1.35
CA ASP A 14 33.08 0.56 -2.54
C ASP A 14 33.49 -0.91 -2.62
N ARG A 15 33.87 -1.51 -1.47
CA ARG A 15 34.17 -2.94 -1.39
C ARG A 15 32.93 -3.79 -1.70
N VAL A 16 31.74 -3.42 -1.23
CA VAL A 16 30.51 -4.16 -1.58
C VAL A 16 30.22 -4.04 -3.07
N LYS A 17 30.33 -2.85 -3.67
CA LYS A 17 30.10 -2.60 -5.09
C LYS A 17 31.05 -3.39 -6.01
N GLN A 18 32.27 -3.68 -5.54
CA GLN A 18 33.24 -4.50 -6.27
C GLN A 18 32.94 -6.01 -6.22
N ASN A 19 32.29 -6.48 -5.15
CA ASN A 19 32.11 -7.90 -4.87
C ASN A 19 30.68 -8.40 -5.09
N ILE A 20 29.71 -7.48 -5.23
CA ILE A 20 28.29 -7.81 -5.35
C ILE A 20 27.71 -7.06 -6.53
N THR A 21 27.02 -7.81 -7.38
CA THR A 21 26.22 -7.26 -8.46
C THR A 21 24.75 -7.30 -8.02
N PRO A 22 24.04 -6.15 -7.99
CA PRO A 22 22.60 -6.14 -7.72
C PRO A 22 21.85 -7.02 -8.72
N HIS A 23 20.95 -7.88 -8.24
CA HIS A 23 20.13 -8.75 -9.08
C HIS A 23 18.96 -7.97 -9.69
N TRP A 24 19.26 -7.10 -10.66
CA TRP A 24 18.21 -6.38 -11.39
C TRP A 24 17.43 -7.32 -12.29
N GLY A 25 16.10 -7.28 -12.19
CA GLY A 25 15.23 -7.75 -13.25
C GLY A 25 15.40 -6.92 -14.51
N GLU A 26 14.87 -7.40 -15.64
CA GLU A 26 14.93 -6.70 -16.95
C GLU A 26 14.30 -5.29 -16.92
N LEU A 27 13.37 -5.06 -15.99
CA LEU A 27 12.73 -3.76 -15.73
C LEU A 27 13.29 -3.05 -14.50
N GLY A 28 14.21 -3.69 -13.77
CA GLY A 28 14.47 -3.38 -12.39
C GLY A 28 15.13 -2.02 -12.19
N TRP A 29 16.25 -1.79 -12.88
CA TRP A 29 16.97 -0.52 -12.76
C TRP A 29 16.14 0.67 -13.27
N VAL A 30 15.41 0.50 -14.37
CA VAL A 30 14.50 1.53 -14.92
C VAL A 30 13.40 1.84 -13.90
N THR A 31 12.82 0.82 -13.29
CA THR A 31 11.81 0.97 -12.22
C THR A 31 12.40 1.69 -11.00
N TYR A 32 13.62 1.36 -10.60
CA TYR A 32 14.33 2.06 -9.53
C TYR A 32 14.51 3.56 -9.84
N LYS A 33 15.06 3.90 -11.01
CA LYS A 33 15.38 5.28 -11.36
C LYS A 33 14.17 6.20 -11.39
N ARG A 34 13.04 5.71 -11.91
CA ARG A 34 11.81 6.50 -12.02
C ARG A 34 10.98 6.58 -10.74
N THR A 35 11.24 5.69 -9.76
CA THR A 35 10.33 5.51 -8.60
C THR A 35 11.00 5.78 -7.26
N TYR A 36 12.26 5.36 -7.08
CA TYR A 36 12.90 5.32 -5.76
C TYR A 36 14.17 6.18 -5.66
N ALA A 37 14.82 6.47 -6.78
CA ALA A 37 15.98 7.36 -6.82
C ALA A 37 15.55 8.81 -6.53
N ARG A 38 15.99 9.37 -5.42
CA ARG A 38 15.70 10.77 -5.09
C ARG A 38 16.63 11.72 -5.83
N TRP A 39 16.17 12.93 -6.11
CA TRP A 39 17.05 13.98 -6.61
C TRP A 39 18.03 14.48 -5.53
N LEU A 40 19.27 14.76 -5.95
CA LEU A 40 20.33 15.35 -5.14
C LEU A 40 20.68 16.73 -5.71
N PRO A 41 20.13 17.84 -5.15
CA PRO A 41 20.34 19.20 -5.67
C PRO A 41 21.81 19.55 -5.85
N GLU A 42 22.60 19.28 -4.82
CA GLU A 42 24.04 19.49 -4.76
C GLU A 42 24.86 18.69 -5.79
N LYS A 43 24.31 17.59 -6.32
CA LYS A 43 24.97 16.79 -7.38
C LYS A 43 24.32 16.95 -8.76
N ASN A 44 23.22 17.70 -8.84
CA ASN A 44 22.43 17.90 -10.05
C ASN A 44 22.07 16.59 -10.78
N ARG A 45 21.70 15.56 -10.01
CA ARG A 45 21.28 14.24 -10.53
C ARG A 45 20.44 13.49 -9.51
N SER A 46 19.75 12.45 -9.96
CA SER A 46 19.13 11.45 -9.11
C SER A 46 20.16 10.51 -8.42
N GLU A 47 19.79 9.95 -7.26
CA GLU A 47 20.54 8.96 -6.48
C GLU A 47 20.93 7.74 -7.35
N ASN A 48 22.12 7.20 -7.11
CA ASN A 48 22.47 5.85 -7.55
C ASN A 48 22.09 4.82 -6.48
N TRP A 49 21.96 3.55 -6.88
CA TRP A 49 21.41 2.51 -5.99
C TRP A 49 22.18 2.39 -4.67
N ASP A 50 23.51 2.48 -4.70
CA ASP A 50 24.33 2.46 -3.50
C ASP A 50 24.04 3.63 -2.53
N GLU A 51 23.71 4.81 -3.05
CA GLU A 51 23.35 5.98 -2.24
C GLU A 51 21.96 5.80 -1.58
N THR A 52 20.99 5.30 -2.34
CA THR A 52 19.65 4.97 -1.81
C THR A 52 19.75 3.91 -0.71
N VAL A 53 20.44 2.79 -0.97
CA VAL A 53 20.58 1.71 0.03
C VAL A 53 21.30 2.21 1.29
N LYS A 54 22.35 3.04 1.13
CA LYS A 54 23.06 3.66 2.26
C LYS A 54 22.09 4.44 3.15
N ARG A 55 21.32 5.40 2.61
CA ARG A 55 20.42 6.20 3.46
C ARG A 55 19.29 5.36 4.06
N VAL A 56 18.81 4.35 3.34
CA VAL A 56 17.72 3.50 3.81
C VAL A 56 18.16 2.68 5.01
N VAL A 57 19.35 2.09 4.93
CA VAL A 57 19.95 1.31 6.02
C VAL A 57 20.30 2.19 7.21
N GLU A 58 20.96 3.33 6.98
CA GLU A 58 21.31 4.28 8.05
C GLU A 58 20.06 4.86 8.71
N GLY A 59 19.03 5.18 7.93
CA GLY A 59 17.73 5.64 8.43
C GLY A 59 17.06 4.62 9.34
N ASN A 60 17.14 3.32 9.01
CA ASN A 60 16.55 2.27 9.82
C ASN A 60 17.37 1.90 11.05
N ILE A 61 18.67 1.69 10.92
CA ILE A 61 19.51 1.21 12.03
C ILE A 61 19.53 2.23 13.19
N ASN A 62 19.46 3.53 12.86
CA ASN A 62 19.43 4.61 13.84
C ASN A 62 18.07 4.79 14.54
N LEU A 63 17.04 3.98 14.20
CA LEU A 63 15.80 3.88 14.97
C LEU A 63 15.96 2.96 16.20
N ASP A 64 17.08 2.24 16.34
CA ASP A 64 17.33 1.44 17.54
C ASP A 64 17.30 2.33 18.79
N PRO A 65 16.35 2.14 19.73
CA PRO A 65 16.21 2.99 20.91
C PRO A 65 17.46 3.03 21.78
N ARG A 66 18.30 1.99 21.76
CA ARG A 66 19.51 1.89 22.58
C ARG A 66 20.61 2.85 22.12
N LEU A 67 20.48 3.49 20.96
CA LEU A 67 21.39 4.54 20.49
C LEU A 67 21.13 5.91 21.13
N LYS A 68 19.96 6.13 21.75
CA LYS A 68 19.61 7.41 22.38
C LYS A 68 20.36 7.65 23.70
N ASP A 69 20.70 6.58 24.41
CA ASP A 69 21.22 6.64 25.79
C ASP A 69 22.72 6.33 25.86
N SER A 70 23.57 7.16 25.24
CA SER A 70 25.04 7.04 25.27
C SER A 70 25.54 5.60 25.00
N PRO A 71 25.44 5.11 23.74
CA PRO A 71 25.70 3.71 23.44
C PRO A 71 27.14 3.29 23.77
N SER A 72 27.29 2.06 24.27
CA SER A 72 28.62 1.47 24.48
C SER A 72 29.33 1.22 23.14
N ASP A 73 30.66 1.20 23.14
CA ASP A 73 31.44 0.91 21.92
C ASP A 73 31.12 -0.50 21.36
N LYS A 74 30.81 -1.45 22.25
CA LYS A 74 30.35 -2.79 21.86
C LYS A 74 29.04 -2.72 21.07
N LEU A 75 28.03 -2.04 21.61
CA LEU A 75 26.73 -1.88 20.94
C LEU A 75 26.87 -1.12 19.61
N PHE A 76 27.69 -0.07 19.59
CA PHE A 76 27.93 0.70 18.38
C PHE A 76 28.56 -0.16 17.27
N ASN A 77 29.53 -1.01 17.62
CA ASN A 77 30.16 -1.94 16.68
C ASN A 77 29.19 -3.04 16.21
N GLU A 78 28.37 -3.58 17.10
CA GLU A 78 27.32 -4.56 16.77
C GLU A 78 26.32 -3.98 15.75
N LEU A 79 25.78 -2.79 16.00
CA LEU A 79 24.84 -2.13 15.10
C LEU A 79 25.49 -1.68 13.78
N THR A 80 26.77 -1.30 13.81
CA THR A 80 27.52 -1.00 12.58
C THR A 80 27.69 -2.26 11.73
N THR A 81 27.94 -3.41 12.36
CA THR A 81 28.07 -4.70 11.67
C THR A 81 26.74 -5.13 11.06
N GLU A 82 25.64 -5.01 11.80
CA GLU A 82 24.31 -5.27 11.27
C GLU A 82 23.94 -4.32 10.12
N ALA A 83 24.30 -3.03 10.20
CA ALA A 83 24.11 -2.09 9.09
C ALA A 83 24.91 -2.49 7.84
N GLN A 84 26.13 -3.00 8.02
CA GLN A 84 26.94 -3.52 6.93
C GLN A 84 26.26 -4.74 6.27
N GLU A 85 25.76 -5.69 7.05
CA GLU A 85 25.01 -6.85 6.57
C GLU A 85 23.73 -6.46 5.83
N LEU A 86 22.94 -5.53 6.40
CA LEU A 86 21.73 -4.99 5.77
C LEU A 86 22.03 -4.32 4.44
N PHE A 87 23.08 -3.50 4.38
CA PHE A 87 23.50 -2.86 3.13
C PHE A 87 23.84 -3.91 2.09
N LYS A 88 24.63 -4.92 2.45
CA LYS A 88 25.03 -6.01 1.55
C LYS A 88 23.80 -6.73 0.98
N MET A 89 22.85 -7.08 1.84
CA MET A 89 21.63 -7.82 1.50
C MET A 89 20.70 -7.01 0.59
N ILE A 90 20.44 -5.75 0.94
CA ILE A 90 19.54 -4.87 0.18
C ILE A 90 20.19 -4.44 -1.14
N TYR A 91 21.48 -4.09 -1.12
CA TYR A 91 22.22 -3.73 -2.34
C TYR A 91 22.19 -4.87 -3.37
N GLY A 92 22.32 -6.11 -2.90
CA GLY A 92 22.16 -7.30 -3.72
C GLY A 92 20.76 -7.50 -4.31
N LEU A 93 19.70 -6.94 -3.72
CA LEU A 93 18.29 -7.29 -3.98
C LEU A 93 17.89 -8.71 -3.53
N ALA A 94 18.64 -9.30 -2.59
CA ALA A 94 18.24 -10.53 -1.90
C ALA A 94 16.98 -10.31 -1.05
N ALA A 95 16.82 -9.09 -0.53
CA ALA A 95 15.65 -8.63 0.17
C ALA A 95 15.58 -7.09 0.10
N THR A 96 14.44 -6.50 0.41
CA THR A 96 14.24 -5.05 0.36
C THR A 96 13.12 -4.64 1.31
N PRO A 97 13.22 -3.45 1.94
CA PRO A 97 12.07 -2.91 2.63
C PRO A 97 11.00 -2.49 1.63
N SER A 98 9.81 -2.10 2.13
CA SER A 98 8.74 -1.61 1.27
C SER A 98 9.18 -0.45 0.37
N GLY A 99 8.53 -0.28 -0.79
CA GLY A 99 8.82 0.84 -1.70
C GLY A 99 8.71 2.22 -1.03
N ARG A 100 7.86 2.35 0.00
CA ARG A 100 7.82 3.55 0.85
C ARG A 100 9.15 3.79 1.53
N ASN A 101 9.70 2.77 2.19
CA ASN A 101 10.97 2.88 2.90
C ASN A 101 12.13 3.18 1.95
N LEU A 102 12.14 2.56 0.76
CA LEU A 102 13.11 2.92 -0.29
C LEU A 102 13.06 4.41 -0.62
N TRP A 103 11.87 5.03 -0.68
CA TRP A 103 11.73 6.46 -0.97
C TRP A 103 12.01 7.39 0.21
N VAL A 104 11.62 7.02 1.45
CA VAL A 104 11.61 7.96 2.60
C VAL A 104 12.65 7.70 3.69
N SER A 105 13.14 6.46 3.87
CA SER A 105 14.00 6.13 5.02
C SER A 105 15.31 6.93 4.99
N GLY A 106 15.68 7.57 6.11
CA GLY A 106 16.89 8.39 6.20
C GLY A 106 16.79 9.79 5.59
N THR A 107 15.64 10.16 5.02
CA THR A 107 15.40 11.51 4.50
C THR A 107 15.00 12.48 5.62
N ASP A 108 15.18 13.78 5.39
CA ASP A 108 14.69 14.80 6.34
C ASP A 108 13.16 14.86 6.41
N TYR A 109 12.46 14.43 5.35
CA TYR A 109 11.02 14.27 5.38
C TYR A 109 10.59 13.25 6.45
N GLN A 110 11.25 12.08 6.49
CA GLN A 110 10.96 11.05 7.47
C GLN A 110 11.20 11.51 8.91
N LYS A 111 12.23 12.33 9.14
CA LYS A 111 12.55 12.86 10.48
C LYS A 111 11.51 13.84 11.01
N ARG A 112 10.80 14.55 10.13
CA ARG A 112 9.83 15.61 10.49
C ARG A 112 8.37 15.17 10.43
N ASN A 113 8.06 14.05 9.77
CA ASN A 113 6.69 13.59 9.56
C ASN A 113 6.50 12.21 10.21
N GLY A 114 5.61 12.15 11.20
CA GLY A 114 5.17 10.89 11.76
C GLY A 114 4.51 10.00 10.71
N ASP A 115 4.38 8.71 11.01
CA ASP A 115 3.73 7.69 10.18
C ASP A 115 4.45 7.36 8.85
N SER A 116 5.45 8.16 8.45
CA SER A 116 6.04 8.17 7.10
C SER A 116 6.67 6.85 6.65
N LEU A 117 7.14 6.01 7.58
CA LEU A 117 7.73 4.69 7.29
C LEU A 117 6.68 3.58 7.09
N ASN A 118 5.41 3.84 7.40
CA ASN A 118 4.31 2.90 7.24
C ASN A 118 3.39 3.34 6.09
N ASN A 119 3.03 2.40 5.22
CA ASN A 119 2.35 2.73 3.97
C ASN A 119 0.87 2.38 3.96
N CYS A 120 0.40 1.49 4.82
CA CYS A 120 -0.99 1.09 4.84
C CYS A 120 -1.53 1.03 6.28
N TRP A 121 -2.84 1.22 6.44
CA TRP A 121 -3.51 1.35 7.73
C TRP A 121 -4.87 0.70 7.70
N PHE A 122 -5.46 0.54 8.88
CA PHE A 122 -6.87 0.21 9.04
C PHE A 122 -7.58 1.17 10.04
N ILE A 123 -8.82 1.55 9.76
CA ILE A 123 -9.65 2.34 10.69
C ILE A 123 -11.12 1.88 10.67
N ALA A 124 -11.75 1.78 11.83
CA ALA A 124 -13.16 1.48 11.93
C ALA A 124 -14.02 2.75 11.83
N ILE A 125 -15.05 2.76 10.98
CA ILE A 125 -15.92 3.92 10.76
C ILE A 125 -17.00 3.97 11.85
N ARG A 126 -16.59 4.43 13.03
CA ARG A 126 -17.44 4.73 14.19
C ARG A 126 -16.94 5.99 14.89
N PRO A 127 -17.79 6.72 15.63
CA PRO A 127 -17.33 7.91 16.36
C PRO A 127 -16.23 7.54 17.36
N GLN A 128 -15.15 8.31 17.36
CA GLN A 128 -13.94 8.08 18.16
C GLN A 128 -13.35 9.40 18.66
N ALA A 129 -12.54 9.34 19.71
CA ALA A 129 -11.80 10.50 20.20
C ALA A 129 -10.47 10.64 19.44
N TYR A 130 -10.04 11.87 19.16
CA TYR A 130 -8.75 12.12 18.51
C TYR A 130 -7.57 11.79 19.43
N GLY A 131 -7.75 11.88 20.76
CA GLY A 131 -6.68 11.69 21.74
C GLY A 131 -5.61 12.79 21.67
N ALA A 132 -4.44 12.53 22.27
CA ALA A 132 -3.29 13.41 22.18
C ALA A 132 -2.57 13.29 20.83
N SER A 133 -3.30 13.42 19.72
CA SER A 133 -2.77 13.31 18.35
C SER A 133 -2.19 14.62 17.83
N HIS A 134 -1.40 14.55 16.76
CA HIS A 134 -0.90 15.74 16.06
C HIS A 134 -2.04 16.60 15.50
N ILE A 135 -3.09 15.96 14.98
CA ILE A 135 -4.32 16.60 14.53
C ILE A 135 -5.36 16.47 15.65
N LEU A 136 -5.89 17.60 16.10
CA LEU A 136 -7.01 17.70 17.04
C LEU A 136 -7.78 18.97 16.69
N PRO A 137 -9.07 18.88 16.30
CA PRO A 137 -9.89 20.08 16.13
C PRO A 137 -9.96 20.91 17.41
N ASP A 138 -9.77 22.22 17.30
CA ASP A 138 -9.66 23.15 18.43
C ASP A 138 -10.91 23.21 19.31
N TYR A 139 -12.07 22.93 18.72
CA TYR A 139 -13.37 22.83 19.40
C TYR A 139 -13.59 21.51 20.15
N LEU A 140 -12.67 20.55 20.07
CA LEU A 140 -12.77 19.24 20.74
C LEU A 140 -11.77 19.12 21.89
N LYS A 141 -12.21 18.46 22.96
CA LYS A 141 -11.29 17.93 23.98
C LYS A 141 -10.66 16.63 23.47
N LYS A 142 -9.46 16.28 23.98
CA LYS A 142 -8.71 15.08 23.57
C LYS A 142 -9.53 13.79 23.68
N GLU A 143 -10.32 13.66 24.73
CA GLU A 143 -11.14 12.47 25.04
C GLU A 143 -12.56 12.58 24.46
N GLN A 144 -12.91 13.71 23.83
CA GLN A 144 -14.24 13.92 23.26
C GLN A 144 -14.39 13.11 21.97
N VAL A 145 -15.40 12.27 21.96
CA VAL A 145 -15.77 11.45 20.80
C VAL A 145 -16.40 12.32 19.73
N ALA A 146 -15.93 12.17 18.49
CA ALA A 146 -16.42 12.89 17.32
C ALA A 146 -16.67 11.92 16.16
N VAL A 147 -17.67 12.24 15.33
CA VAL A 147 -17.98 11.44 14.13
C VAL A 147 -16.88 11.63 13.08
N SER A 148 -16.28 12.81 13.01
CA SER A 148 -15.21 13.13 12.06
C SER A 148 -13.92 12.34 12.22
N MET A 149 -13.61 11.83 13.41
CA MET A 149 -12.29 11.27 13.74
C MET A 149 -11.85 10.15 12.78
N PRO A 150 -12.61 9.07 12.54
CA PRO A 150 -12.19 8.01 11.62
C PRO A 150 -12.01 8.50 10.17
N PHE A 151 -12.85 9.43 9.72
CA PHE A 151 -12.74 10.03 8.37
C PHE A 151 -11.50 10.93 8.27
N SER A 152 -11.14 11.61 9.36
CA SER A 152 -9.96 12.45 9.44
C SER A 152 -8.67 11.64 9.50
N PHE A 153 -8.68 10.50 10.19
CA PHE A 153 -7.60 9.53 10.13
C PHE A 153 -7.42 9.00 8.71
N LEU A 154 -8.50 8.57 8.05
CA LEU A 154 -8.46 8.11 6.67
C LEU A 154 -7.90 9.19 5.74
N PHE A 155 -8.41 10.41 5.83
CA PHE A 155 -7.96 11.52 5.00
C PHE A 155 -6.47 11.83 5.21
N ASP A 156 -6.03 11.92 6.46
CA ASP A 156 -4.64 12.18 6.79
C ASP A 156 -3.69 11.11 6.23
N GLN A 157 -4.01 9.82 6.44
CA GLN A 157 -3.16 8.73 5.98
C GLN A 157 -3.12 8.62 4.46
N LEU A 158 -4.22 8.92 3.76
CA LEU A 158 -4.24 9.01 2.30
C LEU A 158 -3.40 10.19 1.79
N MET A 159 -3.49 11.36 2.44
CA MET A 159 -2.67 12.55 2.12
C MET A 159 -1.17 12.32 2.38
N LYS A 160 -0.83 11.45 3.34
CA LYS A 160 0.54 10.91 3.54
C LYS A 160 0.92 9.86 2.48
N GLY A 161 0.11 9.71 1.43
CA GLY A 161 0.30 8.76 0.34
C GLY A 161 0.18 7.32 0.78
N GLY A 162 -0.50 7.03 1.89
CA GLY A 162 -0.79 5.67 2.35
C GLY A 162 -2.05 5.09 1.71
N GLY A 163 -2.31 3.80 1.96
CA GLY A 163 -3.59 3.16 1.68
C GLY A 163 -4.33 2.83 2.97
N VAL A 164 -5.65 2.93 3.00
CA VAL A 164 -6.45 2.75 4.21
C VAL A 164 -7.57 1.75 3.97
N GLY A 165 -7.54 0.63 4.70
CA GLY A 165 -8.71 -0.22 4.82
C GLY A 165 -9.63 0.36 5.89
N PHE A 166 -10.95 0.30 5.68
CA PHE A 166 -11.89 0.80 6.66
C PHE A 166 -13.12 -0.07 6.80
N SER A 167 -13.68 -0.13 8.00
CA SER A 167 -14.85 -0.97 8.28
C SER A 167 -16.13 -0.16 8.45
N VAL A 168 -17.10 -0.45 7.60
CA VAL A 168 -18.49 0.04 7.62
C VAL A 168 -19.46 -1.09 7.99
N THR A 169 -18.99 -2.09 8.75
CA THR A 169 -19.87 -3.13 9.28
C THR A 169 -21.00 -2.53 10.11
N GLN A 170 -22.12 -3.23 10.18
CA GLN A 170 -23.31 -2.77 10.88
C GLN A 170 -23.03 -2.44 12.37
N ASP A 171 -22.08 -3.13 13.01
CA ASP A 171 -21.68 -2.84 14.40
C ASP A 171 -20.96 -1.51 14.57
N ASN A 172 -20.27 -1.04 13.51
CA ASN A 172 -19.67 0.29 13.48
C ASN A 172 -20.71 1.35 13.14
N ILE A 173 -21.50 1.12 12.08
CA ILE A 173 -22.49 2.09 11.60
C ILE A 173 -23.59 2.37 12.63
N LYS A 174 -24.05 1.37 13.39
CA LYS A 174 -25.05 1.57 14.46
C LYS A 174 -24.59 2.54 15.56
N LYS A 175 -23.27 2.69 15.75
CA LYS A 175 -22.65 3.61 16.74
C LYS A 175 -22.62 5.05 16.25
N ILE A 176 -22.82 5.30 14.95
CA ILE A 176 -22.97 6.67 14.44
C ILE A 176 -24.33 7.20 14.92
N LEU A 177 -24.31 8.40 15.49
CA LEU A 177 -25.51 9.07 15.98
C LEU A 177 -26.43 9.45 14.81
N GLN A 178 -27.68 9.77 15.13
CA GLN A 178 -28.58 10.38 14.17
C GLN A 178 -28.02 11.76 13.77
N VAL A 179 -28.21 12.15 12.50
CA VAL A 179 -27.87 13.49 12.04
C VAL A 179 -28.88 14.49 12.62
N ASP A 180 -28.36 15.45 13.39
CA ASP A 180 -29.16 16.42 14.14
C ASP A 180 -29.43 17.71 13.34
N ASN A 181 -28.44 18.14 12.54
CA ASN A 181 -28.45 19.44 11.90
C ASN A 181 -28.20 19.31 10.39
N ASN A 182 -28.90 20.14 9.60
CA ASN A 182 -28.52 20.37 8.21
C ASN A 182 -27.61 21.59 8.14
N ILE A 183 -26.46 21.43 7.49
CA ILE A 183 -25.44 22.48 7.41
C ILE A 183 -25.53 23.23 6.07
N ASP A 184 -25.73 24.54 6.18
CA ASP A 184 -25.59 25.51 5.11
C ASP A 184 -24.10 25.84 4.95
N LEU A 185 -23.47 25.16 3.99
CA LEU A 185 -22.04 25.29 3.70
C LEU A 185 -21.82 26.37 2.64
N THR A 186 -21.05 27.39 3.01
CA THR A 186 -20.49 28.38 2.09
C THR A 186 -18.98 28.17 2.01
N ILE A 187 -18.44 28.00 0.81
CA ILE A 187 -16.99 28.02 0.57
C ILE A 187 -16.66 29.36 -0.09
N ILE A 188 -15.68 30.08 0.45
CA ILE A 188 -15.27 31.39 -0.05
C ILE A 188 -13.82 31.41 -0.51
N ILE A 189 -13.54 32.28 -1.48
CA ILE A 189 -12.19 32.50 -2.01
C ILE A 189 -11.98 33.98 -2.34
N ASP A 190 -10.80 34.50 -2.04
CA ASP A 190 -10.40 35.85 -2.43
C ASP A 190 -10.06 35.94 -3.93
N GLN A 191 -10.36 37.09 -4.53
CA GLN A 191 -10.06 37.39 -5.94
C GLN A 191 -8.56 37.35 -6.24
N ASP A 192 -7.73 37.56 -5.21
CA ASP A 192 -6.28 37.57 -5.34
C ASP A 192 -5.69 36.14 -5.39
N SER A 193 -6.51 35.08 -5.20
CA SER A 193 -6.06 33.70 -5.36
C SER A 193 -5.97 33.30 -6.84
N ASP A 194 -4.85 32.68 -7.23
CA ASP A 194 -4.66 32.09 -8.56
C ASP A 194 -5.71 31.00 -8.89
N SER A 195 -6.39 30.46 -7.88
CA SER A 195 -7.45 29.45 -8.04
C SER A 195 -8.86 30.04 -8.07
N TYR A 196 -9.01 31.37 -8.04
CA TYR A 196 -10.31 32.06 -7.95
C TYR A 196 -11.26 31.64 -9.08
N THR A 197 -10.82 31.76 -10.34
CA THR A 197 -11.73 31.52 -11.48
C THR A 197 -12.22 30.08 -11.54
N ASP A 198 -11.38 29.10 -11.22
CA ASP A 198 -11.75 27.69 -11.31
C ASP A 198 -12.59 27.23 -10.12
N THR A 199 -12.35 27.74 -8.91
CA THR A 199 -13.17 27.43 -7.74
C THR A 199 -14.55 28.08 -7.77
N ILE A 200 -14.69 29.30 -8.31
CA ILE A 200 -16.01 29.93 -8.50
C ILE A 200 -16.90 29.08 -9.43
N LYS A 201 -16.34 28.45 -10.47
CA LYS A 201 -17.10 27.55 -11.36
C LYS A 201 -17.64 26.32 -10.62
N LEU A 202 -17.01 25.92 -9.52
CA LEU A 202 -17.40 24.79 -8.67
C LEU A 202 -18.38 25.18 -7.55
N GLY A 203 -18.80 26.44 -7.49
CA GLY A 203 -19.79 26.93 -6.53
C GLY A 203 -19.20 27.68 -5.33
N ALA A 204 -17.89 27.93 -5.28
CA ALA A 204 -17.34 28.87 -4.30
C ALA A 204 -17.87 30.30 -4.53
N ILE A 205 -17.85 31.12 -3.48
CA ILE A 205 -18.32 32.50 -3.52
C ILE A 205 -17.16 33.47 -3.29
N ASP A 206 -17.19 34.59 -3.99
CA ASP A 206 -16.27 35.70 -3.76
C ASP A 206 -16.29 36.18 -2.31
N LYS A 207 -15.13 36.18 -1.64
CA LYS A 207 -14.99 36.56 -0.23
C LYS A 207 -15.49 37.98 0.06
N LYS A 208 -15.22 38.95 -0.83
CA LYS A 208 -15.65 40.35 -0.66
C LYS A 208 -17.17 40.48 -0.80
N LYS A 209 -17.78 39.75 -1.74
CA LYS A 209 -19.23 39.67 -1.94
C LYS A 209 -19.92 39.04 -0.75
N TRP A 210 -19.41 37.91 -0.26
CA TRP A 210 -19.96 37.23 0.92
C TRP A 210 -19.89 38.13 2.16
N SER A 211 -18.75 38.78 2.40
CA SER A 211 -18.54 39.68 3.54
C SER A 211 -19.49 40.88 3.52
N LYS A 212 -19.78 41.46 2.34
CA LYS A 212 -20.75 42.56 2.20
C LYS A 212 -22.19 42.14 2.51
N GLN A 213 -22.52 40.88 2.26
CA GLN A 213 -23.87 40.34 2.46
C GLN A 213 -24.11 39.83 3.88
N ASN A 214 -23.04 39.51 4.62
CA ASN A 214 -23.10 38.83 5.92
C ASN A 214 -22.40 39.66 7.01
N SER A 215 -23.01 40.79 7.38
CA SER A 215 -22.43 41.79 8.29
C SER A 215 -22.43 41.39 9.77
N THR A 216 -23.03 40.25 10.14
CA THR A 216 -23.15 39.75 11.53
C THR A 216 -22.44 38.40 11.70
N PRO A 217 -21.19 38.38 12.19
CA PRO A 217 -20.37 37.17 12.30
C PRO A 217 -20.92 36.09 13.26
N ASN A 218 -21.76 36.47 14.22
CA ASN A 218 -22.16 35.59 15.33
C ASN A 218 -23.07 34.41 14.92
N ASP A 219 -23.70 34.46 13.74
CA ASP A 219 -24.65 33.43 13.28
C ASP A 219 -23.98 32.32 12.44
N CYS A 220 -22.67 32.40 12.21
CA CYS A 220 -21.94 31.41 11.45
C CYS A 220 -20.70 30.91 12.20
N ILE A 221 -20.20 29.77 11.76
CA ILE A 221 -18.84 29.35 12.05
C ILE A 221 -18.00 29.69 10.83
N TYR A 222 -16.89 30.38 11.06
CA TYR A 222 -15.90 30.70 10.03
C TYR A 222 -14.62 29.90 10.29
N PHE A 223 -14.13 29.19 9.28
CA PHE A 223 -12.88 28.43 9.35
C PHE A 223 -11.99 28.78 8.16
N GLU A 224 -10.85 29.40 8.44
CA GLU A 224 -9.82 29.68 7.44
C GLU A 224 -8.90 28.48 7.30
N VAL A 225 -8.81 27.92 6.10
CA VAL A 225 -8.04 26.70 5.85
C VAL A 225 -6.56 27.05 5.68
N PRO A 226 -5.66 26.61 6.60
CA PRO A 226 -4.23 26.78 6.39
C PRO A 226 -3.76 25.88 5.24
N ASP A 227 -2.78 26.35 4.46
CA ASP A 227 -2.19 25.64 3.31
C ASP A 227 -1.29 24.47 3.74
N THR A 228 -1.91 23.48 4.36
CA THR A 228 -1.27 22.32 5.01
C THR A 228 -2.16 21.09 4.86
N ARG A 229 -1.58 19.90 5.00
CA ARG A 229 -2.34 18.64 5.06
C ARG A 229 -3.36 18.68 6.19
N GLU A 230 -2.95 19.17 7.35
CA GLU A 230 -3.76 19.31 8.55
C GLU A 230 -4.97 20.22 8.31
N GLY A 231 -4.78 21.34 7.60
CA GLY A 231 -5.87 22.27 7.26
C GLY A 231 -7.01 21.62 6.49
N TRP A 232 -6.67 20.80 5.50
CA TRP A 232 -7.66 20.06 4.70
C TRP A 232 -8.45 19.07 5.57
N VAL A 233 -7.75 18.34 6.45
CA VAL A 233 -8.36 17.39 7.39
C VAL A 233 -9.30 18.11 8.36
N LEU A 234 -8.85 19.23 8.95
CA LEU A 234 -9.62 20.02 9.91
C LEU A 234 -10.85 20.68 9.27
N ALA A 235 -10.77 21.13 8.02
CA ALA A 235 -11.92 21.67 7.28
C ALA A 235 -13.03 20.62 7.12
N ASN A 236 -12.65 19.40 6.70
CA ASN A 236 -13.58 18.28 6.58
C ASN A 236 -14.13 17.84 7.94
N ALA A 237 -13.29 17.80 8.97
CA ALA A 237 -13.71 17.46 10.33
C ALA A 237 -14.76 18.43 10.84
N ARG A 238 -14.53 19.74 10.65
CA ARG A 238 -15.47 20.77 11.06
C ARG A 238 -16.81 20.64 10.36
N LEU A 239 -16.80 20.38 9.05
CA LEU A 239 -18.02 20.12 8.28
C LEU A 239 -18.81 18.94 8.86
N ILE A 240 -18.16 17.79 9.05
CA ILE A 240 -18.83 16.57 9.54
C ILE A 240 -19.39 16.79 10.94
N ASP A 241 -18.60 17.33 11.87
CA ASP A 241 -18.97 17.43 13.28
C ASP A 241 -20.07 18.45 13.56
N MET A 242 -20.26 19.47 12.71
CA MET A 242 -21.36 20.43 12.87
C MET A 242 -22.75 19.79 12.69
N HIS A 243 -22.84 18.65 11.99
CA HIS A 243 -24.09 17.91 11.81
C HIS A 243 -24.60 17.22 13.09
N PHE A 244 -23.78 17.16 14.16
CA PHE A 244 -24.08 16.44 15.40
C PHE A 244 -24.01 17.38 16.61
N ASN A 245 -25.06 17.38 17.44
CA ASN A 245 -25.17 18.26 18.61
C ASN A 245 -24.07 18.04 19.65
N GLN A 246 -23.57 16.79 19.78
CA GLN A 246 -22.47 16.45 20.69
C GLN A 246 -21.17 17.21 20.43
N THR A 247 -20.98 17.70 19.20
CA THR A 247 -19.79 18.44 18.75
C THR A 247 -20.15 19.83 18.23
N ASN A 248 -21.43 20.21 18.30
CA ASN A 248 -21.97 21.51 17.94
C ASN A 248 -22.90 22.06 19.05
N PRO A 249 -22.38 22.36 20.24
CA PRO A 249 -23.19 22.81 21.38
C PRO A 249 -23.82 24.19 21.14
N GLU A 250 -23.29 24.97 20.19
CA GLU A 250 -23.84 26.28 19.79
C GLU A 250 -25.01 26.15 18.82
N HIS A 251 -25.32 24.94 18.33
CA HIS A 251 -26.37 24.65 17.35
C HIS A 251 -26.30 25.53 16.09
N LYS A 252 -25.09 25.89 15.67
CA LYS A 252 -24.89 26.70 14.46
C LYS A 252 -25.05 25.82 13.22
N THR A 253 -25.82 26.28 12.26
CA THR A 253 -26.08 25.56 11.00
C THR A 253 -25.38 26.18 9.80
N LYS A 254 -24.79 27.37 9.92
CA LYS A 254 -24.04 28.03 8.86
C LYS A 254 -22.54 27.82 9.05
N LEU A 255 -21.89 27.19 8.08
CA LEU A 255 -20.44 26.98 8.05
C LEU A 255 -19.84 27.70 6.85
N VAL A 256 -18.83 28.51 7.10
CA VAL A 256 -18.07 29.25 6.09
C VAL A 256 -16.65 28.74 6.11
N ILE A 257 -16.20 28.15 5.01
CA ILE A 257 -14.83 27.67 4.83
C ILE A 257 -14.12 28.60 3.87
N ASP A 258 -13.05 29.26 4.34
CA ASP A 258 -12.22 30.13 3.53
C ASP A 258 -10.99 29.38 3.02
N ILE A 259 -10.93 29.18 1.70
CA ILE A 259 -9.86 28.45 1.01
C ILE A 259 -8.83 29.39 0.34
N SER A 260 -8.88 30.70 0.62
CA SER A 260 -8.06 31.70 -0.08
C SER A 260 -6.55 31.43 0.00
N ASN A 261 -6.10 30.80 1.09
CA ASN A 261 -4.69 30.52 1.32
C ASN A 261 -4.18 29.24 0.65
N ILE A 262 -5.06 28.38 0.13
CA ILE A 262 -4.64 27.10 -0.46
C ILE A 262 -3.86 27.36 -1.75
N ARG A 263 -2.67 26.76 -1.85
CA ARG A 263 -1.79 26.89 -3.02
C ARG A 263 -2.48 26.44 -4.33
N PRO A 264 -2.17 27.06 -5.48
CA PRO A 264 -2.79 26.72 -6.75
C PRO A 264 -2.28 25.41 -7.35
N TYR A 265 -3.00 24.93 -8.37
CA TYR A 265 -2.61 23.78 -9.19
C TYR A 265 -1.20 23.96 -9.76
N GLY A 266 -0.40 22.88 -9.76
CA GLY A 266 0.97 22.92 -10.27
C GLY A 266 2.02 23.35 -9.25
N THR A 267 1.62 23.86 -8.08
CA THR A 267 2.57 24.23 -7.01
C THR A 267 3.26 22.99 -6.44
N LYS A 268 4.58 23.01 -6.21
CA LYS A 268 5.31 21.85 -5.68
C LYS A 268 4.85 21.45 -4.27
N ILE A 269 4.84 20.15 -4.00
CA ILE A 269 4.56 19.60 -2.66
C ILE A 269 5.85 19.10 -2.02
N ASN A 270 6.23 19.67 -0.88
CA ASN A 270 7.45 19.27 -0.18
C ASN A 270 7.32 17.85 0.39
N GLY A 271 8.33 17.00 0.16
CA GLY A 271 8.37 15.63 0.68
C GLY A 271 7.67 14.58 -0.18
N PHE A 272 6.91 15.00 -1.18
CA PHE A 272 6.29 14.14 -2.17
C PHE A 272 6.74 14.48 -3.57
N GLY A 273 6.55 13.54 -4.47
CA GLY A 273 6.99 13.71 -5.84
C GLY A 273 6.24 14.78 -6.62
N GLY A 274 4.92 14.84 -6.49
CA GLY A 274 4.06 15.59 -7.42
C GLY A 274 3.86 17.07 -7.11
N THR A 275 2.95 17.65 -7.88
CA THR A 275 2.43 19.02 -7.72
C THR A 275 1.06 19.01 -7.04
N ALA A 276 0.70 20.11 -6.39
CA ALA A 276 -0.59 20.34 -5.78
C ALA A 276 -1.70 20.36 -6.84
N SER A 277 -2.89 19.92 -6.44
CA SER A 277 -4.10 19.97 -7.27
C SER A 277 -4.75 21.36 -7.35
N GLY A 278 -4.32 22.30 -6.52
CA GLY A 278 -5.17 23.44 -6.17
C GLY A 278 -6.32 23.03 -5.23
N PRO A 279 -7.12 24.00 -4.76
CA PRO A 279 -8.23 23.75 -3.85
C PRO A 279 -9.46 23.09 -4.50
N MET A 280 -9.55 23.04 -5.83
CA MET A 280 -10.74 22.58 -6.56
C MET A 280 -11.26 21.21 -6.08
N PRO A 281 -10.42 20.16 -5.93
CA PRO A 281 -10.92 18.87 -5.46
C PRO A 281 -11.42 18.88 -4.00
N LEU A 282 -10.90 19.79 -3.16
CA LEU A 282 -11.40 19.96 -1.80
C LEU A 282 -12.79 20.61 -1.80
N VAL A 283 -13.02 21.58 -2.70
CA VAL A 283 -14.33 22.25 -2.86
C VAL A 283 -15.41 21.24 -3.23
N GLU A 284 -15.16 20.42 -4.27
CA GLU A 284 -16.10 19.37 -4.69
C GLU A 284 -16.38 18.39 -3.54
N MET A 285 -15.33 17.92 -2.87
CA MET A 285 -15.44 16.97 -1.75
C MET A 285 -16.35 17.49 -0.64
N LEU A 286 -16.12 18.74 -0.20
CA LEU A 286 -16.86 19.32 0.92
C LEU A 286 -18.33 19.52 0.54
N PHE A 287 -18.64 19.96 -0.68
CA PHE A 287 -20.02 20.05 -1.13
C PHE A 287 -20.71 18.69 -1.23
N ASP A 288 -20.05 17.69 -1.80
CA ASP A 288 -20.61 16.35 -1.97
C ASP A 288 -20.82 15.64 -0.62
N ILE A 289 -19.86 15.74 0.30
CA ILE A 289 -19.98 15.21 1.67
C ILE A 289 -21.12 15.92 2.41
N ASN A 290 -21.19 17.26 2.34
CA ASN A 290 -22.28 18.01 2.96
C ASN A 290 -23.65 17.57 2.43
N LYS A 291 -23.76 17.36 1.11
CA LYS A 291 -24.99 16.87 0.48
C LYS A 291 -25.39 15.50 0.99
N ILE A 292 -24.44 14.57 1.13
CA ILE A 292 -24.70 13.23 1.67
C ILE A 292 -25.24 13.32 3.09
N ILE A 293 -24.55 14.03 3.98
CA ILE A 293 -24.93 14.10 5.40
C ILE A 293 -26.25 14.87 5.58
N ASN A 294 -26.47 15.96 4.84
CA ASN A 294 -27.77 16.67 4.85
C ASN A 294 -28.94 15.80 4.34
N THR A 295 -28.69 14.89 3.39
CA THR A 295 -29.72 13.92 2.94
C THR A 295 -30.00 12.85 4.01
N CYS A 296 -29.10 12.72 4.99
CA CYS A 296 -29.31 11.91 6.19
C CYS A 296 -30.09 12.63 7.29
N SER A 297 -30.63 13.84 7.06
CA SER A 297 -31.40 14.59 8.06
C SER A 297 -32.46 13.70 8.73
N ASN A 298 -32.44 13.65 10.07
CA ASN A 298 -33.33 12.83 10.89
C ASN A 298 -33.22 11.29 10.69
N ARG A 299 -32.18 10.81 10.02
CA ARG A 299 -31.81 9.38 9.97
C ARG A 299 -30.35 9.20 10.38
N LYS A 300 -29.95 7.95 10.60
CA LYS A 300 -28.55 7.59 10.75
C LYS A 300 -27.87 7.51 9.39
N ILE A 301 -26.56 7.80 9.38
CA ILE A 301 -25.67 7.50 8.25
C ILE A 301 -25.68 5.97 8.06
N SER A 302 -25.89 5.50 6.82
CA SER A 302 -25.83 4.07 6.47
C SER A 302 -24.39 3.65 6.13
N SER A 303 -24.16 2.35 5.95
CA SER A 303 -22.89 1.80 5.44
C SER A 303 -22.53 2.39 4.07
N VAL A 304 -23.53 2.56 3.19
CA VAL A 304 -23.36 3.18 1.86
C VAL A 304 -22.98 4.65 1.97
N ASP A 305 -23.67 5.43 2.82
CA ASP A 305 -23.35 6.85 3.01
C ASP A 305 -21.93 7.03 3.58
N ALA A 306 -21.56 6.23 4.59
CA ALA A 306 -20.23 6.27 5.19
C ALA A 306 -19.13 5.86 4.19
N THR A 307 -19.41 4.87 3.35
CA THR A 307 -18.49 4.45 2.27
C THR A 307 -18.39 5.51 1.18
N ASP A 308 -19.48 6.17 0.80
CA ASP A 308 -19.47 7.27 -0.16
C ASP A 308 -18.64 8.47 0.37
N ILE A 309 -18.72 8.79 1.67
CA ILE A 309 -17.87 9.83 2.30
C ILE A 309 -16.37 9.45 2.19
N CYS A 310 -16.00 8.21 2.52
CA CYS A 310 -14.61 7.76 2.40
C CYS A 310 -14.14 7.81 0.94
N ASN A 311 -14.95 7.30 0.00
CA ASN A 311 -14.63 7.32 -1.42
C ASN A 311 -14.45 8.74 -1.98
N LEU A 312 -15.25 9.72 -1.51
CA LEU A 312 -15.07 11.13 -1.90
C LEU A 312 -13.75 11.69 -1.37
N ILE A 313 -13.36 11.34 -0.15
CA ILE A 313 -12.03 11.68 0.38
C ILE A 313 -10.93 11.04 -0.50
N GLY A 314 -11.06 9.76 -0.82
CA GLY A 314 -10.15 9.05 -1.72
C GLY A 314 -10.04 9.67 -3.11
N LYS A 315 -11.18 10.08 -3.71
CA LYS A 315 -11.25 10.81 -5.00
C LYS A 315 -10.46 12.12 -4.93
N THR A 316 -10.65 12.89 -3.87
CA THR A 316 -9.98 14.18 -3.67
C THR A 316 -8.47 14.04 -3.55
N VAL A 317 -7.98 13.02 -2.86
CA VAL A 317 -6.54 12.75 -2.77
C VAL A 317 -5.94 12.32 -4.11
N VAL A 318 -6.67 11.55 -4.94
CA VAL A 318 -6.22 11.14 -6.28
C VAL A 318 -6.08 12.33 -7.22
N ALA A 319 -7.04 13.25 -7.21
CA ALA A 319 -6.98 14.49 -7.99
C ALA A 319 -5.75 15.34 -7.65
N GLY A 320 -5.16 15.13 -6.47
CA GLY A 320 -3.86 15.64 -6.00
C GLY A 320 -2.65 15.29 -6.87
N ASN A 321 -2.77 14.43 -7.88
CA ASN A 321 -1.71 14.07 -8.85
C ASN A 321 -0.38 13.54 -8.26
N VAL A 322 -0.35 13.16 -6.97
CA VAL A 322 0.88 12.74 -6.28
C VAL A 322 0.95 11.22 -6.12
N ARG A 323 -0.19 10.53 -5.95
CA ARG A 323 -0.30 9.07 -5.87
C ARG A 323 -1.77 8.66 -6.05
N ARG A 324 -2.04 7.45 -6.57
CA ARG A 324 -3.38 6.87 -6.48
C ARG A 324 -3.69 6.60 -4.99
N SER A 325 -4.81 7.10 -4.47
CA SER A 325 -5.36 6.61 -3.21
C SER A 325 -5.69 5.13 -3.35
N ALA A 326 -5.57 4.37 -2.27
CA ALA A 326 -5.88 2.96 -2.24
C ALA A 326 -6.70 2.68 -0.99
N GLU A 327 -7.97 2.36 -1.20
CA GLU A 327 -8.92 2.09 -0.13
C GLU A 327 -9.48 0.68 -0.25
N LEU A 328 -9.83 0.09 0.90
CA LEU A 328 -10.67 -1.10 0.98
C LEU A 328 -11.83 -0.82 1.92
N ALA A 329 -13.05 -0.93 1.41
CA ALA A 329 -14.25 -0.83 2.23
C ALA A 329 -14.67 -2.23 2.70
N LEU A 330 -14.73 -2.46 4.01
CA LEU A 330 -15.14 -3.71 4.62
C LEU A 330 -16.56 -3.57 5.21
N GLY A 331 -17.54 -4.20 4.59
CA GLY A 331 -18.94 -4.17 5.03
C GLY A 331 -19.42 -5.50 5.62
N SER A 332 -20.64 -5.50 6.17
CA SER A 332 -21.29 -6.73 6.64
C SER A 332 -21.78 -7.59 5.47
N ASN A 333 -21.57 -8.91 5.54
CA ASN A 333 -22.03 -9.84 4.49
C ASN A 333 -23.56 -9.91 4.30
N THR A 334 -24.34 -9.35 5.23
CA THR A 334 -25.81 -9.25 5.16
C THR A 334 -26.31 -7.92 4.60
N ASP A 335 -25.43 -6.96 4.30
CA ASP A 335 -25.80 -5.63 3.84
C ASP A 335 -25.80 -5.53 2.31
N GLN A 336 -26.96 -5.84 1.71
CA GLN A 336 -27.10 -5.83 0.26
C GLN A 336 -26.90 -4.45 -0.37
N ALA A 337 -27.24 -3.38 0.35
CA ALA A 337 -27.05 -2.02 -0.16
C ALA A 337 -25.56 -1.70 -0.30
N PHE A 338 -24.72 -2.12 0.66
CA PHE A 338 -23.27 -2.03 0.55
C PHE A 338 -22.70 -2.94 -0.54
N ILE A 339 -23.11 -4.22 -0.59
CA ILE A 339 -22.58 -5.20 -1.55
C ILE A 339 -22.81 -4.74 -3.00
N THR A 340 -24.00 -4.20 -3.28
CA THR A 340 -24.38 -3.80 -4.64
C THR A 340 -24.06 -2.34 -4.98
N MET A 341 -23.47 -1.56 -4.06
CA MET A 341 -23.30 -0.12 -4.26
C MET A 341 -22.48 0.25 -5.51
N LYS A 342 -21.51 -0.58 -5.91
CA LYS A 342 -20.69 -0.34 -7.11
C LYS A 342 -21.40 -0.68 -8.43
N GLN A 343 -22.63 -1.20 -8.39
CA GLN A 343 -23.44 -1.47 -9.59
C GLN A 343 -24.11 -0.19 -10.13
N ASP A 344 -24.29 0.84 -9.30
CA ASP A 344 -24.73 2.17 -9.72
C ASP A 344 -23.62 2.83 -10.56
N GLN A 345 -23.78 2.81 -11.89
CA GLN A 345 -22.75 3.28 -12.82
C GLN A 345 -22.45 4.77 -12.64
N ASP A 346 -23.48 5.60 -12.42
CA ASP A 346 -23.29 7.05 -12.28
C ASP A 346 -22.43 7.37 -11.05
N LYS A 347 -22.73 6.72 -9.91
CA LYS A 347 -21.91 6.88 -8.70
C LYS A 347 -20.57 6.17 -8.80
N LEU A 348 -20.49 5.04 -9.50
CA LEU A 348 -19.25 4.32 -9.76
C LEU A 348 -18.27 5.22 -10.49
N TYR A 349 -18.65 5.82 -11.62
CA TYR A 349 -17.78 6.71 -12.38
C TYR A 349 -17.49 8.02 -11.64
N HIS A 350 -18.42 8.47 -10.78
CA HIS A 350 -18.19 9.68 -9.99
C HIS A 350 -17.16 9.50 -8.87
N HIS A 351 -17.32 8.48 -8.00
CA HIS A 351 -16.50 8.34 -6.79
C HIS A 351 -16.34 6.91 -6.25
N ARG A 352 -17.31 6.00 -6.46
CA ARG A 352 -17.26 4.65 -5.84
C ARG A 352 -16.17 3.73 -6.43
N TRP A 353 -15.43 4.19 -7.44
CA TRP A 353 -14.22 3.53 -7.93
C TRP A 353 -13.04 3.64 -6.94
N ALA A 354 -13.08 4.55 -5.96
CA ALA A 354 -11.95 4.85 -5.08
C ALA A 354 -11.58 3.71 -4.11
N SER A 355 -12.51 2.80 -3.83
CA SER A 355 -12.28 1.62 -2.98
C SER A 355 -12.64 0.31 -3.69
N ASN A 356 -11.93 -0.76 -3.30
CA ASN A 356 -12.40 -2.13 -3.51
C ASN A 356 -13.21 -2.58 -2.29
N ASN A 357 -14.34 -3.24 -2.54
CA ASN A 357 -15.27 -3.61 -1.49
C ASN A 357 -15.09 -5.08 -1.13
N SER A 358 -15.06 -5.36 0.16
CA SER A 358 -15.04 -6.72 0.70
C SER A 358 -16.11 -6.88 1.78
N VAL A 359 -16.54 -8.12 2.00
CA VAL A 359 -17.47 -8.45 3.08
C VAL A 359 -16.75 -9.18 4.21
N ALA A 360 -17.07 -8.80 5.45
CA ALA A 360 -16.65 -9.49 6.64
C ALA A 360 -17.49 -10.74 6.84
N ILE A 361 -16.83 -11.89 7.07
CA ILE A 361 -17.46 -13.16 7.39
C ILE A 361 -16.83 -13.78 8.65
N ASP A 362 -17.44 -14.85 9.12
CA ASP A 362 -16.92 -15.77 10.12
C ASP A 362 -16.89 -17.20 9.55
N ALA A 363 -16.37 -18.16 10.33
CA ALA A 363 -16.32 -19.57 9.90
C ALA A 363 -17.71 -20.24 9.77
N ALA A 364 -18.75 -19.69 10.40
CA ALA A 364 -20.12 -20.22 10.33
C ALA A 364 -20.89 -19.72 9.09
N PHE A 365 -20.34 -18.76 8.36
CA PHE A 365 -20.93 -18.25 7.13
C PHE A 365 -20.92 -19.31 6.02
N THR A 366 -22.11 -19.60 5.49
CA THR A 366 -22.32 -20.65 4.45
C THR A 366 -22.91 -20.11 3.15
N ASN A 367 -23.46 -18.88 3.15
CA ASN A 367 -24.19 -18.34 2.01
C ASN A 367 -23.26 -17.64 0.99
N TYR A 368 -22.30 -18.39 0.43
CA TYR A 368 -21.29 -17.85 -0.50
C TYR A 368 -21.81 -17.58 -1.92
N GLU A 369 -22.96 -18.12 -2.31
CA GLU A 369 -23.45 -18.05 -3.69
C GLU A 369 -23.69 -16.61 -4.20
N PRO A 370 -24.31 -15.69 -3.43
CA PRO A 370 -24.45 -14.30 -3.87
C PRO A 370 -23.11 -13.58 -4.06
N ILE A 371 -22.11 -13.88 -3.22
CA ILE A 371 -20.76 -13.31 -3.35
C ILE A 371 -20.09 -13.84 -4.63
N ALA A 372 -20.17 -15.15 -4.86
CA ALA A 372 -19.64 -15.77 -6.07
C ALA A 372 -20.30 -15.20 -7.35
N ASN A 373 -21.59 -14.86 -7.31
CA ASN A 373 -22.29 -14.22 -8.43
C ASN A 373 -21.70 -12.84 -8.76
N GLY A 374 -21.47 -11.98 -7.76
CA GLY A 374 -20.81 -10.68 -7.98
C GLY A 374 -19.38 -10.83 -8.52
N ILE A 375 -18.60 -11.75 -7.94
CA ILE A 375 -17.21 -11.99 -8.35
C ILE A 375 -17.12 -12.42 -9.82
N LYS A 376 -18.05 -13.25 -10.30
CA LYS A 376 -18.11 -13.65 -11.71
C LYS A 376 -18.34 -12.47 -12.66
N GLU A 377 -19.05 -11.43 -12.21
CA GLU A 377 -19.35 -10.26 -13.03
C GLU A 377 -18.19 -9.25 -13.04
N ASN A 378 -17.58 -8.97 -11.88
CA ASN A 378 -16.63 -7.86 -11.76
C ASN A 378 -15.46 -8.08 -10.80
N GLY A 379 -15.34 -9.27 -10.18
CA GLY A 379 -14.30 -9.60 -9.20
C GLY A 379 -14.60 -9.16 -7.76
N GLU A 380 -15.77 -8.59 -7.49
CA GLU A 380 -16.14 -8.03 -6.18
C GLU A 380 -17.48 -8.62 -5.68
N PRO A 381 -17.72 -8.67 -4.35
CA PRO A 381 -16.82 -8.25 -3.28
C PRO A 381 -15.73 -9.28 -2.99
N GLY A 382 -14.59 -8.82 -2.47
CA GLY A 382 -13.64 -9.68 -1.77
C GLY A 382 -14.20 -10.22 -0.45
N ILE A 383 -13.48 -11.12 0.20
CA ILE A 383 -13.88 -11.72 1.48
C ILE A 383 -12.78 -11.49 2.52
N VAL A 384 -13.18 -11.14 3.74
CA VAL A 384 -12.31 -11.10 4.92
C VAL A 384 -12.95 -11.89 6.05
N ASN A 385 -12.31 -12.97 6.49
CA ASN A 385 -12.73 -13.78 7.62
C ASN A 385 -12.10 -13.22 8.91
N LEU A 386 -12.90 -12.46 9.67
CA LEU A 386 -12.44 -11.80 10.89
C LEU A 386 -12.24 -12.81 12.03
N ASP A 387 -13.06 -13.87 12.08
CA ASP A 387 -12.95 -14.93 13.08
C ASP A 387 -11.58 -15.63 12.98
N LEU A 388 -11.20 -16.06 11.78
CA LEU A 388 -9.87 -16.66 11.56
C LEU A 388 -8.74 -15.67 11.83
N SER A 389 -8.93 -14.39 11.50
CA SER A 389 -7.91 -13.37 11.70
C SER A 389 -7.64 -13.09 13.18
N GLN A 390 -8.68 -13.12 14.01
CA GLN A 390 -8.62 -12.88 15.46
C GLN A 390 -8.11 -14.10 16.25
N ASN A 391 -8.41 -15.32 15.78
CA ASN A 391 -8.24 -16.55 16.56
C ASN A 391 -7.12 -17.48 16.07
N TYR A 392 -6.32 -17.08 15.08
CA TYR A 392 -5.21 -17.87 14.58
C TYR A 392 -3.95 -17.04 14.30
N GLY A 393 -2.79 -17.61 14.66
CA GLY A 393 -1.52 -17.34 14.01
C GLY A 393 -1.46 -18.02 12.65
N ARG A 394 -0.51 -18.93 12.42
CA ARG A 394 -0.56 -19.83 11.27
C ARG A 394 -1.64 -20.89 11.51
N ILE A 395 -2.28 -21.40 10.44
CA ILE A 395 -3.34 -22.40 10.62
C ILE A 395 -2.82 -23.70 11.25
N ILE A 396 -1.56 -24.09 10.96
CA ILE A 396 -0.94 -25.28 11.56
C ILE A 396 -0.73 -25.16 13.07
N ASP A 397 -0.64 -23.94 13.61
CA ASP A 397 -0.45 -23.69 15.04
C ASP A 397 -1.78 -23.85 15.82
N GLY A 398 -2.88 -24.15 15.12
CA GLY A 398 -4.18 -24.45 15.70
C GLY A 398 -4.95 -23.23 16.19
N TYR A 399 -6.16 -23.47 16.71
CA TYR A 399 -7.01 -22.42 17.27
C TYR A 399 -6.37 -21.83 18.52
N GLN A 400 -6.16 -20.51 18.50
CA GLN A 400 -5.60 -19.75 19.60
C GLN A 400 -6.53 -18.58 19.90
N LYS A 401 -7.49 -18.82 20.79
CA LYS A 401 -8.52 -17.85 21.15
C LYS A 401 -7.92 -16.46 21.40
N ASP A 402 -8.43 -15.46 20.67
CA ASP A 402 -8.06 -14.05 20.81
C ASP A 402 -6.55 -13.76 20.69
N VAL A 403 -5.77 -14.63 20.02
CA VAL A 403 -4.33 -14.41 19.78
C VAL A 403 -4.06 -13.10 19.03
N ASP A 404 -5.04 -12.62 18.26
CA ASP A 404 -5.06 -11.32 17.61
C ASP A 404 -6.44 -10.65 17.77
N GLY A 405 -7.06 -10.80 18.96
CA GLY A 405 -8.47 -10.45 19.20
C GLY A 405 -8.84 -8.96 19.03
N ALA A 406 -7.86 -8.08 18.84
CA ALA A 406 -8.09 -6.67 18.53
C ALA A 406 -8.30 -6.39 17.03
N VAL A 407 -8.14 -7.40 16.16
CA VAL A 407 -8.33 -7.25 14.71
C VAL A 407 -9.76 -6.88 14.40
N GLU A 408 -9.92 -5.90 13.52
CA GLU A 408 -11.23 -5.40 13.07
C GLU A 408 -11.32 -5.35 11.53
N GLY A 409 -10.23 -5.62 10.84
CA GLY A 409 -10.16 -5.66 9.39
C GLY A 409 -8.74 -5.86 8.88
N THR A 410 -8.46 -5.31 7.70
CA THR A 410 -7.18 -5.44 7.01
C THR A 410 -6.84 -4.16 6.27
N ASN A 411 -5.57 -3.99 5.90
CA ASN A 411 -5.16 -2.96 4.95
C ASN A 411 -5.68 -3.29 3.53
N PRO A 412 -5.58 -2.35 2.56
CA PRO A 412 -6.20 -2.51 1.24
C PRO A 412 -5.75 -3.72 0.41
N CYS A 413 -4.57 -4.26 0.66
CA CYS A 413 -4.07 -5.42 -0.06
C CYS A 413 -4.47 -6.75 0.61
N GLY A 414 -5.02 -6.73 1.83
CA GLY A 414 -5.51 -7.95 2.49
C GLY A 414 -4.46 -8.78 3.22
N GLU A 415 -3.18 -8.38 3.29
CA GLU A 415 -2.11 -9.24 3.81
C GLU A 415 -1.89 -9.15 5.32
N ILE A 416 -2.32 -8.06 5.97
CA ILE A 416 -2.14 -7.83 7.42
C ILE A 416 -3.49 -7.78 8.13
N SER A 417 -3.65 -8.64 9.13
CA SER A 417 -4.74 -8.55 10.10
C SER A 417 -4.49 -7.34 11.01
N LEU A 418 -5.36 -6.33 10.98
CA LEU A 418 -5.12 -5.06 11.66
C LEU A 418 -6.23 -4.71 12.66
N ALA A 419 -5.79 -4.20 13.79
CA ALA A 419 -6.63 -3.48 14.74
C ALA A 419 -6.91 -2.04 14.28
N ASN A 420 -7.88 -1.39 14.90
CA ASN A 420 -8.24 0.00 14.63
C ASN A 420 -7.04 0.96 14.87
N GLY A 421 -6.67 1.74 13.86
CA GLY A 421 -5.54 2.67 13.88
C GLY A 421 -4.17 2.03 13.67
N GLU A 422 -4.10 0.70 13.46
CA GLU A 422 -2.84 -0.03 13.32
C GLU A 422 -2.28 0.05 11.87
N PRO A 423 -0.96 0.24 11.69
CA PRO A 423 -0.33 0.20 10.37
C PRO A 423 0.15 -1.19 9.96
N CYS A 424 0.32 -1.40 8.65
CA CYS A 424 1.19 -2.45 8.14
C CYS A 424 2.67 -2.08 8.32
N ASN A 425 3.54 -3.08 8.53
CA ASN A 425 4.98 -2.89 8.73
C ASN A 425 5.78 -3.97 8.00
N LEU A 426 6.13 -3.70 6.74
CA LEU A 426 6.55 -4.74 5.80
C LEU A 426 8.03 -4.70 5.43
N PHE A 427 8.61 -5.89 5.26
CA PHE A 427 9.91 -6.10 4.62
C PHE A 427 9.84 -7.35 3.76
N GLU A 428 10.41 -7.31 2.56
CA GLU A 428 10.21 -8.34 1.54
C GLU A 428 11.50 -9.10 1.28
N VAL A 429 11.44 -10.41 1.42
CA VAL A 429 12.55 -11.33 1.14
C VAL A 429 12.27 -12.04 -0.19
N PHE A 430 13.31 -12.19 -1.01
CA PHE A 430 13.30 -12.97 -2.25
C PHE A 430 14.19 -14.20 -2.06
N PRO A 431 13.68 -15.32 -1.50
CA PRO A 431 14.53 -16.44 -1.08
C PRO A 431 15.42 -16.99 -2.21
N TYR A 432 14.84 -17.18 -3.41
CA TYR A 432 15.59 -17.60 -4.60
C TYR A 432 16.80 -16.71 -4.89
N ILE A 433 16.63 -15.39 -4.84
CA ILE A 433 17.70 -14.42 -5.14
C ILE A 433 18.72 -14.38 -4.00
N ALA A 434 18.26 -14.49 -2.75
CA ALA A 434 19.13 -14.55 -1.59
C ALA A 434 20.08 -15.77 -1.66
N GLU A 435 19.56 -16.95 -2.00
CA GLU A 435 20.35 -18.17 -2.18
C GLU A 435 21.32 -18.07 -3.36
N GLN A 436 20.88 -17.51 -4.50
CA GLN A 436 21.76 -17.21 -5.65
C GLN A 436 22.93 -16.29 -5.25
N GLN A 437 22.72 -15.43 -4.26
CA GLN A 437 23.75 -14.56 -3.70
C GLN A 437 24.48 -15.16 -2.49
N ASN A 438 24.34 -16.47 -2.26
CA ASN A 438 25.01 -17.24 -1.21
C ASN A 438 24.66 -16.77 0.21
N TRP A 439 23.46 -16.24 0.42
CA TRP A 439 22.97 -15.95 1.76
C TRP A 439 22.43 -17.21 2.44
N ASN A 440 22.65 -17.31 3.74
CA ASN A 440 21.86 -18.19 4.59
C ASN A 440 20.49 -17.53 4.84
N LEU A 441 19.40 -18.21 4.48
CA LEU A 441 18.06 -17.65 4.64
C LEU A 441 17.72 -17.33 6.10
N LYS A 442 18.24 -18.07 7.09
CA LYS A 442 18.03 -17.76 8.52
C LYS A 442 18.55 -16.36 8.86
N ASP A 443 19.71 -15.97 8.33
CA ASP A 443 20.28 -14.65 8.54
C ASP A 443 19.50 -13.56 7.82
N VAL A 444 19.02 -13.83 6.60
CA VAL A 444 18.19 -12.91 5.82
C VAL A 444 16.89 -12.60 6.55
N PHE A 445 16.19 -13.64 7.02
CA PHE A 445 14.96 -13.47 7.79
C PHE A 445 15.21 -12.80 9.16
N ARG A 446 16.32 -13.12 9.85
CA ARG A 446 16.74 -12.41 11.08
C ARG A 446 16.91 -10.90 10.83
N LEU A 447 17.61 -10.52 9.76
CA LEU A 447 17.83 -9.12 9.41
C LEU A 447 16.52 -8.41 9.03
N ALA A 448 15.65 -9.07 8.28
CA ALA A 448 14.32 -8.56 7.92
C ALA A 448 13.46 -8.29 9.17
N THR A 449 13.42 -9.23 10.11
CA THR A 449 12.72 -9.09 11.40
C THR A 449 13.22 -7.89 12.19
N ARG A 450 14.53 -7.74 12.33
CA ARG A 450 15.12 -6.65 13.12
C ARG A 450 14.91 -5.29 12.44
N TYR A 451 14.95 -5.24 11.12
CA TYR A 451 14.62 -4.05 10.35
C TYR A 451 13.19 -3.59 10.66
N THR A 452 12.19 -4.47 10.53
CA THR A 452 10.78 -4.12 10.78
C THR A 452 10.53 -3.80 12.24
N LYS A 453 11.19 -4.49 13.18
CA LYS A 453 11.05 -4.17 14.61
C LYS A 453 11.47 -2.74 14.92
N ARG A 454 12.59 -2.27 14.36
CA ARG A 454 13.05 -0.88 14.52
C ARG A 454 12.09 0.15 13.95
N VAL A 455 11.38 -0.16 12.85
CA VAL A 455 10.36 0.75 12.28
C VAL A 455 9.27 1.09 13.32
N THR A 456 8.92 0.15 14.21
CA THR A 456 7.92 0.38 15.26
C THR A 456 8.33 1.44 16.31
N PHE A 457 9.59 1.86 16.31
CA PHE A 457 10.13 2.93 17.18
C PHE A 457 10.21 4.29 16.48
N SER A 458 9.71 4.38 15.25
CA SER A 458 9.54 5.65 14.56
C SER A 458 8.43 6.51 15.21
N THR A 459 8.31 7.75 14.75
CA THR A 459 7.29 8.69 15.24
C THR A 459 5.94 8.40 14.60
N TYR A 460 4.87 8.40 15.41
CA TYR A 460 3.49 8.21 14.97
C TYR A 460 2.60 9.35 15.44
N ASP A 461 1.80 9.92 14.54
CA ASP A 461 1.06 11.17 14.81
C ASP A 461 -0.21 10.93 15.62
N TRP A 462 -0.86 9.80 15.39
CA TRP A 462 -2.13 9.45 16.02
C TRP A 462 -1.94 8.68 17.33
N ALA A 463 -2.66 9.09 18.38
CA ALA A 463 -2.62 8.46 19.69
C ALA A 463 -3.02 6.98 19.63
N ILE A 464 -4.12 6.69 18.92
CA ILE A 464 -4.59 5.31 18.71
C ILE A 464 -3.52 4.43 18.06
N SER A 465 -2.80 4.97 17.07
CA SER A 465 -1.70 4.27 16.40
C SER A 465 -0.53 4.02 17.34
N ARG A 466 -0.10 5.02 18.13
CA ARG A 466 0.96 4.82 19.13
C ARG A 466 0.60 3.74 20.14
N GLU A 467 -0.60 3.79 20.69
CA GLU A 467 -1.08 2.82 21.69
C GLU A 467 -1.07 1.39 21.13
N ILE A 468 -1.66 1.18 19.95
CA ILE A 468 -1.75 -0.16 19.36
C ILE A 468 -0.38 -0.68 18.89
N ILE A 469 0.48 0.17 18.35
CA ILE A 469 1.83 -0.20 17.92
C ILE A 469 2.70 -0.57 19.13
N TYR A 470 2.62 0.15 20.24
CA TYR A 470 3.36 -0.19 21.45
C TYR A 470 2.87 -1.48 22.10
N LYS A 471 1.57 -1.76 22.02
CA LYS A 471 0.98 -3.03 22.47
C LYS A 471 1.45 -4.19 21.62
N ASN A 472 1.24 -4.10 20.31
CA ASN A 472 1.33 -5.23 19.38
C ASN A 472 2.73 -5.42 18.79
N ARG A 473 3.48 -4.33 18.59
CA ARG A 473 4.79 -4.32 17.91
C ARG A 473 4.80 -5.09 16.59
N ARG A 474 3.66 -5.17 15.89
CA ARG A 474 3.43 -6.03 14.73
C ARG A 474 4.50 -5.81 13.65
N ILE A 475 4.96 -6.91 13.08
CA ILE A 475 5.81 -6.93 11.88
C ILE A 475 5.16 -7.83 10.81
N GLY A 476 5.52 -7.59 9.56
CA GLY A 476 5.07 -8.37 8.41
C GLY A 476 6.25 -8.66 7.49
N VAL A 477 7.09 -9.63 7.89
CA VAL A 477 8.14 -10.15 7.02
C VAL A 477 7.46 -10.96 5.91
N SER A 478 7.57 -10.46 4.69
CA SER A 478 6.93 -11.00 3.52
C SER A 478 7.89 -11.82 2.67
N MET A 479 7.34 -12.83 1.99
CA MET A 479 8.04 -13.57 0.95
C MET A 479 7.45 -13.24 -0.42
N SER A 480 8.34 -13.10 -1.39
CA SER A 480 8.05 -12.82 -2.79
C SER A 480 9.01 -13.62 -3.66
N GLY A 481 8.71 -13.80 -4.95
CA GLY A 481 9.44 -14.78 -5.76
C GLY A 481 9.13 -16.23 -5.36
N ILE A 482 8.00 -16.49 -4.71
CA ILE A 482 7.71 -17.80 -4.09
C ILE A 482 7.64 -18.91 -5.15
N GLN A 483 7.02 -18.63 -6.30
CA GLN A 483 6.91 -19.63 -7.37
C GLN A 483 8.28 -19.93 -8.00
N ASP A 484 9.13 -18.92 -8.12
CA ASP A 484 10.50 -19.09 -8.62
C ASP A 484 11.32 -19.95 -7.67
N TRP A 485 11.24 -19.65 -6.36
CA TRP A 485 11.96 -20.37 -5.32
C TRP A 485 11.53 -21.84 -5.20
N LEU A 486 10.22 -22.09 -5.10
CA LEU A 486 9.71 -23.46 -4.99
C LEU A 486 10.06 -24.28 -6.23
N LEU A 487 9.89 -23.71 -7.42
CA LEU A 487 10.21 -24.42 -8.66
C LEU A 487 11.72 -24.69 -8.79
N ASN A 488 12.58 -23.79 -8.32
CA ASN A 488 14.03 -24.01 -8.27
C ASN A 488 14.42 -25.17 -7.33
N ASP A 489 13.93 -25.13 -6.10
CA ASP A 489 14.42 -25.98 -5.02
C ASP A 489 13.74 -27.34 -4.93
N LEU A 490 12.47 -27.41 -5.36
CA LEU A 490 11.70 -28.65 -5.40
C LEU A 490 11.79 -29.31 -6.78
N GLY A 491 11.93 -28.51 -7.85
CA GLY A 491 11.82 -28.98 -9.24
C GLY A 491 10.38 -28.99 -9.76
N HIS A 492 9.38 -28.77 -8.88
CA HIS A 492 7.95 -28.74 -9.16
C HIS A 492 7.23 -27.72 -8.26
N ARG A 493 5.95 -27.48 -8.52
CA ARG A 493 5.12 -26.58 -7.70
C ARG A 493 4.74 -27.25 -6.38
N VAL A 494 4.43 -26.47 -5.34
CA VAL A 494 4.18 -27.03 -4.00
C VAL A 494 2.96 -27.96 -3.91
N VAL A 495 1.97 -27.76 -4.78
CA VAL A 495 0.81 -28.66 -4.90
C VAL A 495 1.19 -29.81 -5.84
N THR A 496 1.36 -31.01 -5.29
CA THR A 496 1.78 -32.20 -6.05
C THR A 496 0.60 -33.04 -6.56
N GLY A 497 -0.61 -32.74 -6.10
CA GLY A 497 -1.84 -33.42 -6.50
C GLY A 497 -3.01 -33.09 -5.58
N PHE A 498 -4.13 -33.79 -5.79
CA PHE A 498 -5.33 -33.69 -4.97
C PHE A 498 -5.82 -35.10 -4.63
N LYS A 499 -6.42 -35.25 -3.45
CA LYS A 499 -7.12 -36.48 -3.02
C LYS A 499 -8.56 -36.16 -2.65
N GLU A 500 -9.45 -37.11 -2.94
CA GLU A 500 -10.84 -37.01 -2.51
C GLU A 500 -10.95 -37.27 -1.00
N GLU A 501 -11.59 -36.35 -0.29
CA GLU A 501 -12.00 -36.49 1.11
C GLU A 501 -13.43 -35.97 1.30
N SER A 502 -13.94 -36.05 2.52
CA SER A 502 -15.24 -35.47 2.89
C SER A 502 -15.03 -34.27 3.79
N ASP A 503 -15.74 -33.19 3.51
CA ASP A 503 -15.85 -32.04 4.42
C ASP A 503 -16.40 -32.52 5.77
N HIS A 504 -15.70 -32.17 6.84
CA HIS A 504 -15.95 -32.72 8.17
C HIS A 504 -17.28 -32.24 8.79
N GLU A 505 -17.83 -31.11 8.35
CA GLU A 505 -19.10 -30.56 8.87
C GLU A 505 -20.29 -30.97 7.98
N THR A 506 -20.12 -30.94 6.66
CA THR A 506 -21.21 -31.13 5.69
C THR A 506 -21.26 -32.54 5.08
N GLY A 507 -20.17 -33.31 5.18
CA GLY A 507 -20.00 -34.60 4.51
C GLY A 507 -19.82 -34.52 2.99
N ALA A 508 -19.83 -33.33 2.41
CA ALA A 508 -19.67 -33.13 0.97
C ALA A 508 -18.30 -33.61 0.51
N LYS A 509 -18.23 -34.23 -0.68
CA LYS A 509 -16.95 -34.62 -1.28
C LYS A 509 -16.15 -33.38 -1.67
N ILE A 510 -14.89 -33.33 -1.26
CA ILE A 510 -13.95 -32.24 -1.54
C ILE A 510 -12.63 -32.79 -2.07
N GLN A 511 -11.89 -31.96 -2.81
CA GLN A 511 -10.56 -32.30 -3.34
C GLN A 511 -9.49 -31.60 -2.50
N VAL A 512 -8.89 -32.32 -1.56
CA VAL A 512 -7.88 -31.77 -0.64
C VAL A 512 -6.51 -31.82 -1.31
N PRO A 513 -5.75 -30.71 -1.32
CA PRO A 513 -4.43 -30.68 -1.94
C PRO A 513 -3.43 -31.54 -1.18
N ILE A 514 -2.50 -32.13 -1.92
CA ILE A 514 -1.30 -32.79 -1.41
C ILE A 514 -0.14 -31.82 -1.61
N TYR A 515 0.50 -31.44 -0.51
CA TYR A 515 1.65 -30.53 -0.54
C TYR A 515 2.97 -31.29 -0.45
N ASP A 516 4.00 -30.75 -1.08
CA ASP A 516 5.36 -31.26 -0.96
C ASP A 516 5.90 -31.10 0.48
N PRO A 517 6.35 -32.17 1.16
CA PRO A 517 6.89 -32.09 2.52
C PRO A 517 8.12 -31.19 2.67
N LYS A 518 9.00 -31.15 1.67
CA LYS A 518 10.17 -30.26 1.67
C LYS A 518 9.73 -28.81 1.55
N GLY A 519 8.70 -28.53 0.74
CA GLY A 519 8.07 -27.21 0.68
C GLY A 519 7.56 -26.74 2.04
N ILE A 520 6.88 -27.62 2.80
CA ILE A 520 6.43 -27.34 4.17
C ILE A 520 7.60 -27.02 5.10
N GLU A 521 8.66 -27.83 5.06
CA GLU A 521 9.87 -27.64 5.88
C GLU A 521 10.54 -26.29 5.59
N MET A 522 10.72 -25.95 4.31
CA MET A 522 11.36 -24.72 3.86
C MET A 522 10.69 -23.47 4.45
N VAL A 523 9.36 -23.36 4.34
CA VAL A 523 8.63 -22.20 4.87
C VAL A 523 8.51 -22.22 6.40
N SER A 524 8.42 -23.40 7.01
CA SER A 524 8.33 -23.54 8.46
C SER A 524 9.64 -23.13 9.15
N ASN A 525 10.80 -23.50 8.57
CA ASN A 525 12.11 -23.11 9.06
C ASN A 525 12.33 -21.59 8.92
N ALA A 526 11.88 -21.01 7.82
CA ALA A 526 11.90 -19.56 7.63
C ALA A 526 11.05 -18.85 8.70
N TYR A 527 9.85 -19.37 9.00
CA TYR A 527 8.98 -18.77 10.02
C TYR A 527 9.64 -18.79 11.40
N GLN A 528 10.23 -19.94 11.78
CA GLN A 528 10.93 -20.06 13.06
C GLN A 528 12.10 -19.08 13.17
N ALA A 529 12.85 -18.88 12.07
CA ALA A 529 13.93 -17.88 12.05
C ALA A 529 13.44 -16.45 12.34
N VAL A 530 12.25 -16.08 11.85
CA VAL A 530 11.63 -14.78 12.11
C VAL A 530 11.22 -14.67 13.58
N VAL A 531 10.55 -15.68 14.13
CA VAL A 531 10.07 -15.69 15.53
C VAL A 531 11.24 -15.67 16.52
N ASP A 532 12.27 -16.49 16.29
CA ASP A 532 13.48 -16.51 17.13
C ASP A 532 14.15 -15.14 17.17
N ALA A 533 14.30 -14.50 16.00
CA ALA A 533 14.91 -13.19 15.88
C ALA A 533 14.10 -12.08 16.58
N ASP A 534 12.76 -12.14 16.53
CA ASP A 534 11.91 -11.17 17.22
C ASP A 534 11.96 -11.35 18.74
N ASN A 535 11.93 -12.58 19.22
CA ASN A 535 12.02 -12.87 20.64
C ASN A 535 13.35 -12.37 21.23
N GLU A 536 14.47 -12.70 20.58
CA GLU A 536 15.80 -12.22 21.00
C GLU A 536 15.87 -10.69 21.00
N TYR A 537 15.40 -10.06 19.92
CA TYR A 537 15.53 -8.61 19.79
C TYR A 537 14.56 -7.84 20.69
N SER A 538 13.35 -8.34 20.89
CA SER A 538 12.37 -7.75 21.81
C SER A 538 12.88 -7.75 23.24
N GLN A 539 13.54 -8.84 23.67
CA GLN A 539 14.24 -8.89 24.96
C GLN A 539 15.36 -7.85 25.02
N ALA A 540 16.19 -7.77 23.98
CA ALA A 540 17.30 -6.81 23.93
C ALA A 540 16.84 -5.33 23.92
N LEU A 541 15.66 -5.04 23.38
CA LEU A 541 15.09 -3.69 23.32
C LEU A 541 14.17 -3.36 24.51
N GLY A 542 13.81 -4.35 25.33
CA GLY A 542 12.87 -4.17 26.43
C GLY A 542 11.45 -3.82 25.98
N CYS A 543 10.98 -4.41 24.88
CA CYS A 543 9.63 -4.21 24.35
C CYS A 543 8.85 -5.53 24.23
N ASN A 544 7.55 -5.43 23.98
CA ASN A 544 6.73 -6.61 23.70
C ASN A 544 7.24 -7.34 22.43
N PRO A 545 7.20 -8.69 22.42
CA PRO A 545 7.25 -9.47 21.20
C PRO A 545 6.19 -9.00 20.20
N SER A 546 6.46 -9.21 18.92
CA SER A 546 5.53 -8.91 17.85
C SER A 546 4.32 -9.84 17.96
N ILE A 547 3.10 -9.30 17.94
CA ILE A 547 1.87 -10.09 18.04
C ILE A 547 1.74 -11.07 16.87
N LYS A 548 2.23 -10.67 15.69
CA LYS A 548 2.34 -11.44 14.44
C LYS A 548 3.61 -11.02 13.69
N HIS A 549 4.08 -11.90 12.82
CA HIS A 549 5.45 -11.87 12.29
C HIS A 549 5.52 -11.86 10.77
N THR A 550 4.73 -12.70 10.10
CA THR A 550 4.91 -13.09 8.71
C THR A 550 3.67 -12.82 7.88
N THR A 551 3.87 -12.61 6.58
CA THR A 551 2.80 -12.31 5.62
C THR A 551 3.20 -12.69 4.20
N VAL A 552 2.29 -12.56 3.23
CA VAL A 552 2.59 -12.63 1.79
C VAL A 552 1.89 -11.48 1.09
N LYS A 553 2.68 -10.64 0.41
CA LYS A 553 2.19 -9.50 -0.37
C LYS A 553 2.68 -9.60 -1.82
N PRO A 554 1.79 -9.42 -2.82
CA PRO A 554 2.19 -9.29 -4.21
C PRO A 554 2.69 -7.86 -4.48
N SER A 555 3.93 -7.56 -4.10
CA SER A 555 4.50 -6.22 -4.17
C SER A 555 4.99 -5.88 -5.58
N GLY A 556 4.07 -5.66 -6.51
CA GLY A 556 4.36 -5.61 -7.94
C GLY A 556 5.51 -4.67 -8.36
N THR A 557 5.61 -3.46 -7.79
CA THR A 557 6.72 -2.53 -8.14
C THR A 557 8.07 -2.99 -7.57
N VAL A 558 8.07 -3.58 -6.37
CA VAL A 558 9.29 -4.02 -5.68
C VAL A 558 9.80 -5.33 -6.31
N ALA A 559 8.92 -6.28 -6.59
CA ALA A 559 9.26 -7.52 -7.30
C ALA A 559 9.84 -7.26 -8.70
N LYS A 560 9.38 -6.20 -9.41
CA LYS A 560 9.97 -5.76 -10.69
C LYS A 560 11.43 -5.31 -10.57
N LEU A 561 11.86 -4.77 -9.41
CA LEU A 561 13.28 -4.44 -9.17
C LEU A 561 14.13 -5.70 -9.28
N ALA A 562 13.69 -6.74 -8.61
CA ALA A 562 14.37 -8.02 -8.50
C ALA A 562 14.15 -8.95 -9.71
N GLY A 563 13.12 -8.69 -10.52
CA GLY A 563 12.70 -9.58 -11.61
C GLY A 563 12.03 -10.87 -11.11
N ALA A 564 11.45 -10.84 -9.91
CA ALA A 564 10.82 -11.99 -9.27
C ALA A 564 9.31 -12.04 -9.52
N SER A 565 8.71 -13.23 -9.36
CA SER A 565 7.26 -13.40 -9.25
C SER A 565 6.69 -12.59 -8.07
N GLU A 566 5.48 -12.04 -8.23
CA GLU A 566 4.88 -11.09 -7.28
C GLU A 566 4.23 -11.85 -6.11
N GLY A 567 4.86 -11.88 -4.94
CA GLY A 567 4.34 -12.63 -3.78
C GLY A 567 4.24 -14.13 -4.08
N MET A 568 3.01 -14.67 -4.03
CA MET A 568 2.71 -16.05 -4.43
C MET A 568 2.16 -16.19 -5.86
N HIS A 569 2.00 -15.09 -6.61
CA HIS A 569 1.43 -15.14 -7.95
C HIS A 569 2.32 -15.92 -8.91
N PHE A 570 1.67 -16.68 -9.80
CA PHE A 570 2.34 -17.23 -10.97
C PHE A 570 2.70 -16.12 -11.96
N HIS A 571 3.77 -16.32 -12.72
CA HIS A 571 4.11 -15.44 -13.83
C HIS A 571 2.95 -15.40 -14.83
N TYR A 572 2.74 -14.25 -15.47
CA TYR A 572 1.67 -14.09 -16.45
C TYR A 572 1.89 -15.00 -17.68
N ALA A 573 3.14 -15.17 -18.10
CA ALA A 573 3.58 -16.10 -19.13
C ALA A 573 5.07 -16.41 -18.94
N GLY A 574 5.57 -17.51 -19.53
CA GLY A 574 7.00 -17.87 -19.48
C GLY A 574 7.89 -16.88 -20.25
N TYR A 575 7.39 -16.39 -21.38
CA TYR A 575 8.02 -15.37 -22.22
C TYR A 575 6.99 -14.29 -22.52
N LEU A 576 7.35 -13.02 -22.31
CA LEU A 576 6.42 -11.91 -22.52
C LEU A 576 7.13 -10.62 -22.96
N ILE A 577 6.39 -9.75 -23.64
CA ILE A 577 6.70 -8.32 -23.72
C ILE A 577 5.95 -7.61 -22.59
N GLN A 578 6.69 -6.85 -21.78
CA GLN A 578 6.10 -5.94 -20.82
C GLN A 578 6.28 -4.50 -21.31
N ARG A 579 5.19 -3.75 -21.39
CA ARG A 579 5.21 -2.35 -21.83
C ARG A 579 5.25 -1.41 -20.63
N ILE A 580 6.16 -0.44 -20.66
CA ILE A 580 6.19 0.68 -19.72
C ILE A 580 5.89 1.97 -20.48
N ARG A 581 5.03 2.80 -19.89
CA ARG A 581 4.68 4.12 -20.42
C ARG A 581 5.58 5.18 -19.81
N PHE A 582 6.09 6.05 -20.66
CA PHE A 582 6.93 7.19 -20.31
C PHE A 582 6.30 8.45 -20.87
N GLN A 583 6.41 9.56 -20.15
CA GLN A 583 6.16 10.86 -20.74
C GLN A 583 7.12 11.04 -21.94
N ALA A 584 6.64 11.61 -23.04
CA ALA A 584 7.43 11.76 -24.27
C ALA A 584 8.70 12.62 -24.10
N SER A 585 8.77 13.42 -23.03
CA SER A 585 9.93 14.22 -22.63
C SER A 585 10.88 13.52 -21.66
N ASP A 586 10.64 12.25 -21.29
CA ASP A 586 11.46 11.55 -20.31
C ASP A 586 12.89 11.29 -20.82
N PRO A 587 13.95 11.69 -20.07
CA PRO A 587 15.34 11.54 -20.51
C PRO A 587 15.74 10.07 -20.71
N LEU A 588 15.07 9.10 -20.05
CA LEU A 588 15.37 7.68 -20.23
C LEU A 588 15.04 7.18 -21.65
N LEU A 589 14.12 7.82 -22.37
CA LEU A 589 13.73 7.39 -23.72
C LEU A 589 14.91 7.40 -24.69
N LYS A 590 15.82 8.37 -24.57
CA LYS A 590 17.02 8.45 -25.42
C LYS A 590 17.97 7.28 -25.15
N ALA A 591 18.23 6.99 -23.88
CA ALA A 591 19.08 5.87 -23.48
C ALA A 591 18.45 4.51 -23.89
N LEU A 592 17.14 4.35 -23.72
CA LEU A 592 16.41 3.15 -24.14
C LEU A 592 16.48 2.94 -25.65
N ALA A 593 16.30 4.00 -26.44
CA ALA A 593 16.42 3.93 -27.89
C ALA A 593 17.84 3.55 -28.33
N GLU A 594 18.88 4.16 -27.73
CA GLU A 594 20.30 3.83 -28.02
C GLU A 594 20.65 2.39 -27.65
N CYS A 595 20.01 1.82 -26.62
CA CYS A 595 20.19 0.43 -26.26
C CYS A 595 19.46 -0.55 -27.19
N GLY A 596 18.57 -0.06 -28.06
CA GLY A 596 17.82 -0.89 -29.02
C GLY A 596 16.45 -1.37 -28.52
N TYR A 597 15.90 -0.79 -27.46
CA TYR A 597 14.52 -1.07 -27.05
C TYR A 597 13.52 -0.52 -28.09
N TYR A 598 12.51 -1.32 -28.44
CA TYR A 598 11.43 -0.85 -29.29
C TYR A 598 10.53 0.11 -28.51
N SER A 599 10.13 1.20 -29.16
CA SER A 599 9.21 2.18 -28.60
C SER A 599 8.22 2.68 -29.63
N GLU A 600 7.00 2.97 -29.20
CA GLU A 600 5.92 3.50 -30.03
C GLU A 600 5.06 4.52 -29.26
N PRO A 601 4.35 5.43 -29.94
CA PRO A 601 3.40 6.32 -29.27
C PRO A 601 2.31 5.55 -28.50
N ASP A 602 1.95 6.01 -27.30
CA ASP A 602 0.83 5.44 -26.55
C ASP A 602 -0.50 5.79 -27.25
N VAL A 603 -1.35 4.79 -27.47
CA VAL A 603 -2.64 4.98 -28.16
C VAL A 603 -3.73 5.50 -27.24
N TYR A 604 -3.49 5.50 -25.93
CA TYR A 604 -4.48 5.87 -24.90
C TYR A 604 -4.22 7.24 -24.28
N THR A 605 -2.96 7.63 -24.13
CA THR A 605 -2.54 8.85 -23.41
C THR A 605 -1.72 9.74 -24.33
N PRO A 606 -2.15 10.99 -24.57
CA PRO A 606 -1.34 11.97 -25.31
C PRO A 606 0.04 12.17 -24.68
N ASN A 607 1.03 12.58 -25.48
CA ASN A 607 2.40 12.89 -25.02
C ASN A 607 3.06 11.76 -24.22
N THR A 608 2.72 10.51 -24.54
CA THR A 608 3.23 9.32 -23.86
C THR A 608 3.80 8.34 -24.89
N VAL A 609 4.88 7.66 -24.52
CA VAL A 609 5.58 6.66 -25.32
C VAL A 609 5.56 5.32 -24.58
N CYS A 610 5.16 4.26 -25.27
CA CYS A 610 5.24 2.88 -24.82
C CYS A 610 6.60 2.30 -25.21
N VAL A 611 7.33 1.74 -24.26
CA VAL A 611 8.59 1.01 -24.49
C VAL A 611 8.39 -0.46 -24.17
N GLU A 612 8.81 -1.34 -25.07
CA GLU A 612 8.72 -2.80 -24.95
C GLU A 612 9.96 -3.40 -24.29
N PHE A 613 9.75 -4.18 -23.22
CA PHE A 613 10.80 -4.94 -22.55
C PHE A 613 10.53 -6.44 -22.75
N PRO A 614 11.44 -7.20 -23.39
CA PRO A 614 11.34 -8.64 -23.47
C PRO A 614 11.76 -9.28 -22.15
N LEU A 615 10.85 -10.01 -21.51
CA LEU A 615 11.07 -10.69 -20.24
C LEU A 615 10.99 -12.21 -20.42
N ARG A 616 11.83 -12.91 -19.67
CA ARG A 616 11.77 -14.36 -19.46
C ARG A 616 11.55 -14.60 -17.97
N ALA A 617 10.48 -15.28 -17.62
CA ALA A 617 10.24 -15.72 -16.26
C ALA A 617 11.33 -16.70 -15.81
N ALA A 618 11.62 -16.75 -14.50
CA ALA A 618 12.49 -17.79 -13.98
C ALA A 618 11.88 -19.16 -14.30
N HIS A 619 12.74 -20.11 -14.67
CA HIS A 619 12.34 -21.47 -15.03
C HIS A 619 11.31 -21.59 -16.17
N ALA A 620 11.17 -20.58 -17.05
CA ALA A 620 10.22 -20.62 -18.18
C ALA A 620 10.36 -21.82 -19.13
N ASP A 621 11.49 -22.53 -19.09
CA ASP A 621 11.77 -23.74 -19.88
C ASP A 621 11.47 -25.05 -19.13
N SER A 622 11.07 -24.98 -17.85
CA SER A 622 10.72 -26.16 -17.06
C SER A 622 9.36 -26.70 -17.49
N GLU A 623 9.23 -28.02 -17.58
CA GLU A 623 7.94 -28.68 -17.82
C GLU A 623 6.94 -28.43 -16.69
N ASN A 624 7.43 -28.11 -15.48
CA ASN A 624 6.61 -27.81 -14.31
C ASN A 624 6.27 -26.32 -14.17
N PHE A 625 6.78 -25.46 -15.08
CA PHE A 625 6.38 -24.06 -15.15
C PHE A 625 4.90 -23.93 -15.47
N ALA A 626 4.20 -23.07 -14.74
CA ALA A 626 2.80 -22.76 -15.01
C ALA A 626 2.57 -21.26 -14.94
N SER A 627 1.74 -20.76 -15.85
CA SER A 627 1.36 -19.36 -15.93
C SER A 627 0.04 -19.08 -15.23
N ALA A 628 -0.21 -17.82 -14.85
CA ALA A 628 -1.48 -17.41 -14.23
C ALA A 628 -2.72 -17.79 -15.05
N GLY A 629 -2.61 -17.81 -16.39
CA GLY A 629 -3.71 -18.20 -17.28
C GLY A 629 -3.96 -19.71 -17.37
N THR A 630 -3.02 -20.55 -16.91
CA THR A 630 -3.07 -22.01 -17.03
C THR A 630 -3.23 -22.74 -15.71
N VAL A 631 -2.88 -22.11 -14.58
CA VAL A 631 -3.06 -22.72 -13.25
C VAL A 631 -4.53 -22.69 -12.88
N SER A 632 -5.08 -23.86 -12.53
CA SER A 632 -6.49 -23.97 -12.14
C SER A 632 -6.83 -23.10 -10.93
N ILE A 633 -8.08 -22.63 -10.86
CA ILE A 633 -8.59 -21.90 -9.69
C ILE A 633 -8.37 -22.70 -8.39
N ALA A 634 -8.55 -24.02 -8.42
CA ALA A 634 -8.39 -24.89 -7.25
C ALA A 634 -6.94 -24.94 -6.75
N GLU A 635 -5.95 -24.98 -7.65
CA GLU A 635 -4.53 -24.96 -7.29
C GLU A 635 -4.10 -23.60 -6.72
N GLN A 636 -4.68 -22.50 -7.21
CA GLN A 636 -4.43 -21.17 -6.64
C GLN A 636 -4.96 -21.05 -5.20
N PHE A 637 -6.18 -21.53 -4.93
CA PHE A 637 -6.73 -21.63 -3.57
C PHE A 637 -5.85 -22.52 -2.67
N ALA A 638 -5.44 -23.68 -3.16
CA ALA A 638 -4.57 -24.59 -2.44
C ALA A 638 -3.20 -23.95 -2.11
N THR A 639 -2.63 -23.19 -3.03
CA THR A 639 -1.36 -22.49 -2.81
C THR A 639 -1.50 -21.38 -1.77
N GLN A 640 -2.62 -20.63 -1.79
CA GLN A 640 -2.92 -19.62 -0.78
C GLN A 640 -3.06 -20.28 0.60
N ALA A 641 -3.81 -21.38 0.68
CA ALA A 641 -4.00 -22.17 1.88
C ALA A 641 -2.68 -22.73 2.43
N PHE A 642 -1.77 -23.21 1.57
CA PHE A 642 -0.43 -23.67 1.97
C PHE A 642 0.32 -22.56 2.72
N LEU A 643 0.41 -21.36 2.13
CA LEU A 643 1.13 -20.24 2.74
C LEU A 643 0.45 -19.74 4.01
N GLN A 644 -0.88 -19.74 4.06
CA GLN A 644 -1.64 -19.35 5.25
C GLN A 644 -1.46 -20.37 6.38
N THR A 645 -1.21 -21.64 6.03
CA THR A 645 -1.07 -22.74 7.00
C THR A 645 0.32 -22.84 7.58
N TYR A 646 1.37 -22.72 6.76
CA TYR A 646 2.74 -23.04 7.20
C TYR A 646 3.67 -21.84 7.31
N TRP A 647 3.33 -20.70 6.68
CA TRP A 647 4.18 -19.50 6.67
C TRP A 647 3.55 -18.32 7.42
N SER A 648 2.38 -17.84 6.98
CA SER A 648 1.82 -16.56 7.40
C SER A 648 0.98 -16.68 8.66
N ASP A 649 1.35 -15.92 9.70
CA ASP A 649 0.52 -15.75 10.91
C ASP A 649 -0.39 -14.50 10.85
N ASN A 650 -0.11 -13.56 9.93
CA ASN A 650 -1.09 -12.59 9.43
C ASN A 650 -1.97 -13.27 8.37
N ALA A 651 -2.14 -12.66 7.19
CA ALA A 651 -2.90 -13.19 6.06
C ALA A 651 -2.01 -13.40 4.81
N VAL A 652 -2.60 -13.92 3.74
CA VAL A 652 -1.93 -14.15 2.45
C VAL A 652 -2.69 -13.38 1.38
N SER A 653 -2.10 -12.28 0.91
CA SER A 653 -2.66 -11.50 -0.19
C SER A 653 -2.34 -12.18 -1.51
N CYS A 654 -3.38 -12.46 -2.27
CA CYS A 654 -3.29 -12.82 -3.67
C CYS A 654 -4.60 -12.47 -4.35
N THR A 655 -4.51 -12.33 -5.67
CA THR A 655 -5.65 -12.31 -6.58
C THR A 655 -5.69 -13.67 -7.24
N ILE A 656 -6.74 -14.42 -6.98
CA ILE A 656 -7.00 -15.70 -7.64
C ILE A 656 -7.70 -15.40 -8.97
N THR A 657 -7.07 -15.76 -10.08
CA THR A 657 -7.66 -15.58 -11.40
C THR A 657 -8.38 -16.84 -11.85
N PHE A 658 -9.47 -16.71 -12.60
CA PHE A 658 -10.23 -17.85 -13.09
C PHE A 658 -10.76 -17.63 -14.50
N GLN A 659 -10.79 -18.69 -15.31
CA GLN A 659 -11.44 -18.68 -16.61
C GLN A 659 -12.97 -18.72 -16.46
N ASN A 660 -13.70 -18.30 -17.50
CA ASN A 660 -15.16 -18.19 -17.44
C ASN A 660 -15.86 -19.50 -17.00
N ASP A 661 -15.36 -20.65 -17.44
CA ASP A 661 -15.91 -21.97 -17.11
C ASP A 661 -15.53 -22.47 -15.70
N GLU A 662 -14.49 -21.90 -15.10
CA GLU A 662 -14.07 -22.15 -13.71
C GLU A 662 -14.91 -21.38 -12.69
N GLY A 663 -15.63 -20.32 -13.11
CA GLY A 663 -16.44 -19.49 -12.22
C GLY A 663 -17.50 -20.26 -11.43
N LYS A 664 -17.96 -21.42 -11.93
CA LYS A 664 -18.90 -22.31 -11.21
C LYS A 664 -18.28 -22.99 -9.97
N GLN A 665 -16.94 -22.99 -9.85
CA GLN A 665 -16.22 -23.63 -8.75
C GLN A 665 -16.04 -22.71 -7.53
N ILE A 666 -16.29 -21.40 -7.68
CA ILE A 666 -16.01 -20.40 -6.64
C ILE A 666 -16.74 -20.73 -5.33
N THR A 667 -18.05 -20.98 -5.39
CA THR A 667 -18.85 -21.30 -4.20
C THR A 667 -18.34 -22.56 -3.49
N SER A 668 -17.99 -23.61 -4.23
CA SER A 668 -17.45 -24.84 -3.63
C SER A 668 -16.09 -24.63 -2.99
N LEU A 669 -15.22 -23.83 -3.61
CA LEU A 669 -13.88 -23.53 -3.07
C LEU A 669 -13.99 -22.64 -1.82
N PHE A 670 -14.85 -21.63 -1.81
CA PHE A 670 -15.08 -20.85 -0.60
C PHE A 670 -15.57 -21.70 0.56
N ASN A 671 -16.53 -22.60 0.32
CA ASN A 671 -16.96 -23.55 1.34
C ASN A 671 -15.78 -24.41 1.80
N GLN A 672 -15.02 -25.03 0.89
CA GLN A 672 -13.89 -25.90 1.23
C GLN A 672 -12.83 -25.20 2.10
N TYR A 673 -12.50 -23.95 1.80
CA TYR A 673 -11.41 -23.22 2.46
C TYR A 673 -11.86 -22.27 3.59
N ARG A 674 -13.13 -22.35 4.02
CA ARG A 674 -13.76 -21.44 5.02
C ARG A 674 -13.07 -21.41 6.39
N HIS A 675 -12.30 -22.46 6.73
CA HIS A 675 -11.56 -22.56 8.00
C HIS A 675 -10.06 -22.27 7.88
N ILE A 676 -9.60 -21.83 6.70
CA ILE A 676 -8.16 -21.64 6.43
C ILE A 676 -7.89 -20.21 5.97
N ILE A 677 -8.63 -19.73 4.96
CA ILE A 677 -8.31 -18.46 4.28
C ILE A 677 -8.86 -17.27 5.07
N LYS A 678 -7.96 -16.41 5.55
CA LYS A 678 -8.31 -15.19 6.30
C LYS A 678 -8.82 -14.07 5.41
N SER A 679 -8.37 -13.98 4.17
CA SER A 679 -8.82 -12.98 3.21
C SER A 679 -8.57 -13.47 1.79
N THR A 680 -9.45 -13.16 0.85
CA THR A 680 -9.23 -13.52 -0.55
C THR A 680 -9.91 -12.56 -1.51
N SER A 681 -9.32 -12.41 -2.69
CA SER A 681 -9.80 -11.61 -3.80
C SER A 681 -9.70 -12.46 -5.07
N LEU A 682 -10.76 -12.43 -5.87
CA LEU A 682 -10.85 -13.18 -7.11
C LEU A 682 -11.10 -12.21 -8.25
N LEU A 683 -10.52 -12.47 -9.41
CA LEU A 683 -10.74 -11.64 -10.60
C LEU A 683 -10.94 -12.55 -11.82
N PRO A 684 -11.96 -12.32 -12.66
CA PRO A 684 -12.05 -13.00 -13.95
C PRO A 684 -10.76 -12.79 -14.74
N TYR A 685 -10.18 -13.88 -15.24
CA TYR A 685 -8.99 -13.79 -16.08
C TYR A 685 -9.37 -13.15 -17.42
N TYR A 686 -8.92 -11.91 -17.64
CA TYR A 686 -9.17 -11.21 -18.90
C TYR A 686 -7.90 -11.22 -19.77
N GLY A 687 -7.82 -12.18 -20.70
CA GLY A 687 -6.74 -12.29 -21.68
C GLY A 687 -6.94 -11.44 -22.94
N GLY A 688 -7.90 -10.50 -22.96
CA GLY A 688 -8.36 -9.79 -24.15
C GLY A 688 -7.39 -8.77 -24.76
N SER A 689 -7.67 -8.41 -26.02
CA SER A 689 -6.83 -7.63 -26.95
C SER A 689 -6.78 -6.13 -26.66
N LEU A 690 -6.17 -5.73 -25.55
CA LEU A 690 -5.67 -4.35 -25.44
C LEU A 690 -4.69 -4.10 -26.59
N LYS A 691 -4.89 -3.02 -27.36
CA LYS A 691 -4.01 -2.66 -28.49
C LYS A 691 -2.55 -2.54 -28.05
N GLN A 692 -2.33 -2.01 -26.86
CA GLN A 692 -1.02 -1.95 -26.20
C GLN A 692 -1.13 -2.61 -24.82
N ALA A 693 -1.28 -3.94 -24.83
CA ALA A 693 -1.36 -4.70 -23.59
C ALA A 693 -0.08 -4.47 -22.75
N PRO A 694 -0.22 -4.21 -21.43
CA PRO A 694 0.93 -4.00 -20.56
C PRO A 694 1.77 -5.26 -20.39
N LYS A 695 1.17 -6.46 -20.51
CA LYS A 695 1.84 -7.76 -20.55
C LYS A 695 1.30 -8.52 -21.77
N GLU A 696 2.15 -8.84 -22.73
CA GLU A 696 1.81 -9.56 -23.96
C GLU A 696 2.60 -10.88 -24.00
N PRO A 697 1.95 -12.05 -23.97
CA PRO A 697 2.63 -13.33 -24.11
C PRO A 697 3.25 -13.46 -25.50
N ILE A 698 4.49 -13.95 -25.58
CA ILE A 698 5.19 -14.22 -26.83
C ILE A 698 5.81 -15.62 -26.80
N ASP A 699 6.19 -16.15 -27.96
CA ASP A 699 6.98 -17.39 -28.02
C ASP A 699 8.47 -17.14 -27.73
N LYS A 700 9.20 -18.23 -27.46
CA LYS A 700 10.63 -18.21 -27.12
C LYS A 700 11.51 -17.63 -28.23
N GLU A 701 11.16 -17.85 -29.50
CA GLU A 701 11.95 -17.37 -30.64
C GLU A 701 11.80 -15.86 -30.82
N THR A 702 10.58 -15.34 -30.63
CA THR A 702 10.26 -13.92 -30.57
C THR A 702 10.99 -13.25 -29.42
N TYR A 703 11.00 -13.88 -28.23
CA TYR A 703 11.78 -13.39 -27.09
C TYR A 703 13.26 -13.26 -27.42
N LYS A 704 13.88 -14.32 -27.96
CA LYS A 704 15.30 -14.31 -28.35
C LYS A 704 15.60 -13.20 -29.37
N LYS A 705 14.75 -13.05 -30.39
CA LYS A 705 14.90 -12.01 -31.43
C LYS A 705 14.80 -10.60 -30.83
N ARG A 706 13.81 -10.35 -29.97
CA ARG A 706 13.62 -9.06 -29.29
C ARG A 706 14.78 -8.76 -28.35
N LYS A 707 15.22 -9.74 -27.54
CA LYS A 707 16.34 -9.60 -26.62
C LYS A 707 17.66 -9.33 -27.36
N ALA A 708 17.91 -9.99 -28.49
CA ALA A 708 19.10 -9.77 -29.32
C ALA A 708 19.16 -8.37 -29.96
N SER A 709 18.02 -7.66 -30.04
CA SER A 709 17.97 -6.27 -30.51
C SER A 709 18.45 -5.28 -29.44
N ILE A 710 18.52 -5.71 -28.17
CA ILE A 710 19.01 -4.90 -27.06
C ILE A 710 20.53 -5.13 -26.94
N ILE A 711 21.32 -4.12 -27.33
CA ILE A 711 22.76 -4.25 -27.54
C ILE A 711 23.62 -3.62 -26.43
N ALA A 712 23.00 -2.91 -25.49
CA ALA A 712 23.69 -2.21 -24.41
C ALA A 712 22.87 -2.22 -23.11
N ASP A 713 23.57 -2.01 -21.99
CA ASP A 713 22.97 -1.82 -20.68
C ASP A 713 22.50 -0.36 -20.50
N VAL A 714 21.18 -0.18 -20.28
CA VAL A 714 20.56 1.15 -20.16
C VAL A 714 21.11 1.94 -18.98
N ALA A 715 21.48 1.28 -17.88
CA ALA A 715 22.03 1.95 -16.70
C ALA A 715 23.37 2.63 -17.04
N THR A 716 24.23 1.91 -17.75
CA THR A 716 25.54 2.40 -18.21
C THR A 716 25.39 3.52 -19.24
N VAL A 717 24.52 3.35 -20.23
CA VAL A 717 24.27 4.37 -21.27
C VAL A 717 23.73 5.65 -20.66
N PHE A 718 22.70 5.54 -19.81
CA PHE A 718 22.10 6.71 -19.16
C PHE A 718 23.08 7.43 -18.22
N ALA A 719 23.88 6.69 -17.45
CA ALA A 719 24.89 7.28 -16.57
C ALA A 719 25.95 8.07 -17.37
N LYS A 720 26.37 7.57 -18.54
CA LYS A 720 27.28 8.29 -19.43
C LYS A 720 26.65 9.56 -19.99
N GLN A 721 25.43 9.46 -20.50
CA GLN A 721 24.68 10.61 -21.04
C GLN A 721 24.50 11.71 -19.98
N ASN A 722 24.22 11.35 -18.74
CA ASN A 722 24.00 12.32 -17.66
C ASN A 722 25.30 13.04 -17.24
N ASN A 723 26.47 12.40 -17.41
CA ASN A 723 27.77 13.05 -17.20
C ASN A 723 28.15 13.99 -18.36
N ASP A 724 27.81 13.63 -19.59
CA ASP A 724 28.19 14.36 -20.80
C ASP A 724 27.25 15.56 -21.07
N GLN A 725 25.97 15.48 -20.69
CA GLN A 725 24.98 16.53 -20.89
C GLN A 725 24.66 17.23 -19.57
N LYS A 726 25.20 18.45 -19.39
CA LYS A 726 24.71 19.35 -18.34
C LYS A 726 23.20 19.50 -18.51
N ASN A 727 22.44 19.17 -17.48
CA ASN A 727 21.00 19.31 -17.39
C ASN A 727 20.17 18.25 -18.15
N LEU A 728 20.69 17.04 -18.39
CA LEU A 728 19.94 15.95 -19.05
C LEU A 728 18.65 15.58 -18.30
N GLU A 729 18.73 15.42 -16.98
CA GLU A 729 17.57 15.16 -16.13
C GLU A 729 16.72 16.42 -15.88
N LEU A 730 17.19 17.60 -16.29
CA LEU A 730 16.64 18.93 -15.96
C LEU A 730 15.57 19.46 -16.92
N ILE A 731 15.17 18.68 -17.93
CA ILE A 731 14.04 19.05 -18.79
C ILE A 731 12.77 18.91 -17.93
N ASP A 732 12.26 20.05 -17.44
CA ASP A 732 11.20 20.22 -16.43
C ASP A 732 11.55 19.77 -14.99
N GLN A 733 12.82 19.87 -14.54
CA GLN A 733 13.20 19.57 -13.15
C GLN A 733 13.94 20.70 -12.42
N THR A 734 13.56 21.97 -12.61
CA THR A 734 13.88 23.07 -11.66
C THR A 734 13.18 22.89 -10.28
N ASP A 735 12.94 21.64 -9.89
CA ASP A 735 11.82 21.16 -9.09
C ASP A 735 12.24 20.46 -7.82
N CYS A 736 13.52 20.48 -7.45
CA CYS A 736 14.02 19.61 -6.39
C CYS A 736 14.82 20.29 -5.27
N GLU A 737 14.96 21.62 -5.22
CA GLU A 737 15.50 22.30 -4.02
C GLU A 737 14.67 21.99 -2.75
N SER A 738 13.45 21.43 -2.89
CA SER A 738 12.56 21.04 -1.79
C SER A 738 12.17 19.55 -1.73
N GLY A 739 12.82 18.69 -2.54
CA GLY A 739 12.64 17.22 -2.47
C GLY A 739 11.47 16.62 -3.27
N SER A 740 11.05 17.26 -4.38
CA SER A 740 9.93 16.86 -5.24
C SER A 740 10.35 16.32 -6.62
N CYS A 741 9.99 15.08 -6.97
CA CYS A 741 9.85 14.62 -8.36
C CYS A 741 8.68 13.62 -8.49
N PRO A 742 7.69 13.85 -9.38
CA PRO A 742 6.54 12.96 -9.49
C PRO A 742 7.02 11.57 -9.88
N VAL A 743 6.39 10.53 -9.32
CA VAL A 743 6.51 9.20 -9.92
C VAL A 743 5.90 9.33 -11.31
N LYS A 744 6.77 9.43 -12.32
CA LYS A 744 6.39 9.39 -13.73
C LYS A 744 5.78 8.04 -14.08
#